data_AF-A0A182QDW8-F1
#
_entry.id   AF-A0A182QDW8-F1
#
_cell.length_a   1.000
_cell.length_b   1.000
_cell.length_c   1.000
_cell.angle_alpha   90.00
_cell.angle_beta   90.00
_cell.angle_gamma   90.00
#
_symmetry.space_group_name_H-M   'P 1'
#
loop_
_entity.id
_entity.type
_entity.pdbx_description
1 polymer ?
#
loop_
_entity_poly.entity_id
_entity_poly.type
_entity_poly.pdbx_seq_one_letter_code
_entity_poly.pdbx_strand_id
1 'polypeptide(L)'
;METTTVSELTVPSAVDSGTATPVSSPVASSSASITGSSKKSAQKRKKPATPTEPSSPATKASKMEVNGEQKSVPEQPSSSSKKQKKKQSPEGKETTTKKQKAAGSKQAVFHIKLYSAPKQPTATTTAAIEKKKRAKKQTANTAPAGTGTPNGTQSAPEAVKKQSKKKRTPKVNGTDAVGPAASVTPLKKVSQIKQEPKTPQRVSFNRSITTPAGTALHELDSVTIGRQTFAWLIGPDTSVDEFMRTYWEQKPLLVQRHDPAYYASLLSRAMIDEMLRTNNIEYTKNIDITSYRDGQRETHNPDGRVLPPDLWHFYGTGCSVRMLNPQTYLRSVYELNVKLQEYFHCMTGANFYLTPPGSQGFAPHYDDIEAFVLQIEGRKRWRLYGPREPREQLARVSSDNLSQDELVGPPIVDVVLEAGDMLYFPRGCIHQAATVPGAHSLHITVSVYQRNCWADLFEQMLPIALATAADEERTLREGLPLDLHQHFGIVHSDEMSAERRRLIVRMRTMFDKLFSDTAIDAAVDQLAKRFQHDALPPLVDFGEWDDTVYGAGNYEFRPDGTVRCARPIDERCSVRLLRRNILRLVSEDEKLRIYYHTDNSREYHQYEANFLELDHETALGVELLIKMYPQYVLVRNLPVEDRLEFIRSLWEKGLIVCRREGEETGSPAGSGTLASTTAP
;
A
#
# COMPACT_ATOMS: atom_id res chain seq x y z
N MET A 1 22.11 -23.65 -51.94
CA MET A 1 21.09 -23.60 -53.00
C MET A 1 19.75 -23.88 -52.35
N GLU A 2 18.73 -23.18 -52.81
CA GLU A 2 17.29 -23.45 -52.65
C GLU A 2 16.65 -23.41 -51.25
N THR A 3 15.44 -22.87 -51.27
CA THR A 3 14.61 -22.39 -50.18
C THR A 3 13.33 -23.22 -50.07
N THR A 4 12.83 -23.49 -48.86
CA THR A 4 11.43 -23.89 -48.63
C THR A 4 11.05 -23.48 -47.20
N THR A 5 10.66 -22.23 -46.97
CA THR A 5 9.26 -21.75 -46.82
C THR A 5 8.45 -22.47 -45.73
N VAL A 6 8.12 -21.70 -44.69
CA VAL A 6 7.22 -22.02 -43.57
C VAL A 6 5.77 -21.98 -44.03
N SER A 7 4.87 -22.73 -43.37
CA SER A 7 3.42 -22.62 -43.57
C SER A 7 2.73 -22.30 -42.25
N GLU A 8 1.87 -21.27 -42.28
CA GLU A 8 1.03 -20.83 -41.17
C GLU A 8 -0.12 -21.82 -40.90
N LEU A 9 -0.66 -21.79 -39.67
CA LEU A 9 -1.82 -22.57 -39.27
C LEU A 9 -2.98 -21.64 -38.96
N THR A 10 -3.89 -21.49 -39.91
CA THR A 10 -5.02 -20.56 -39.87
C THR A 10 -6.27 -21.20 -39.27
N VAL A 11 -7.03 -20.40 -38.51
CA VAL A 11 -8.33 -20.75 -37.93
C VAL A 11 -9.40 -21.00 -39.01
N PRO A 12 -10.28 -22.01 -38.86
CA PRO A 12 -11.49 -22.11 -39.65
C PRO A 12 -12.70 -21.53 -38.90
N SER A 13 -13.38 -20.56 -39.50
CA SER A 13 -14.81 -20.32 -39.29
C SER A 13 -15.55 -20.61 -40.60
N ALA A 14 -16.78 -21.11 -40.50
CA ALA A 14 -17.70 -21.24 -41.64
C ALA A 14 -19.13 -21.01 -41.14
N VAL A 15 -19.97 -20.45 -42.00
CA VAL A 15 -21.29 -19.87 -41.71
C VAL A 15 -22.32 -20.45 -42.69
N ASP A 16 -23.60 -20.10 -42.49
CA ASP A 16 -24.73 -20.17 -43.45
C ASP A 16 -25.51 -21.51 -43.49
N SER A 17 -26.85 -21.56 -43.65
CA SER A 17 -27.94 -20.55 -43.53
C SER A 17 -29.32 -21.27 -43.51
N GLY A 18 -30.45 -20.58 -43.25
CA GLY A 18 -31.78 -21.07 -43.70
C GLY A 18 -33.03 -20.84 -42.82
N THR A 19 -33.53 -19.61 -42.76
CA THR A 19 -34.97 -19.21 -42.80
C THR A 19 -36.11 -20.09 -42.19
N ALA A 20 -36.91 -19.50 -41.29
CA ALA A 20 -38.40 -19.49 -41.38
C ALA A 20 -39.02 -18.47 -40.39
N THR A 21 -40.15 -17.84 -40.77
CA THR A 21 -40.97 -16.93 -39.92
C THR A 21 -42.47 -17.33 -40.02
N PRO A 22 -43.48 -16.63 -39.45
CA PRO A 22 -44.27 -17.17 -38.34
C PRO A 22 -45.81 -17.23 -38.60
N VAL A 23 -46.62 -17.80 -37.68
CA VAL A 23 -48.06 -17.50 -37.48
C VAL A 23 -48.52 -17.96 -36.06
N SER A 24 -49.72 -17.55 -35.65
CA SER A 24 -50.18 -17.26 -34.28
C SER A 24 -51.22 -18.20 -33.61
N SER A 25 -51.23 -18.24 -32.27
CA SER A 25 -52.43 -18.29 -31.36
C SER A 25 -53.23 -19.65 -31.24
N PRO A 26 -54.27 -19.79 -30.38
CA PRO A 26 -54.14 -20.24 -28.97
C PRO A 26 -55.22 -21.30 -28.50
N VAL A 27 -55.43 -21.44 -27.16
CA VAL A 27 -56.66 -21.87 -26.41
C VAL A 27 -56.60 -23.16 -25.51
N ALA A 28 -56.51 -22.91 -24.19
CA ALA A 28 -57.29 -23.40 -23.02
C ALA A 28 -57.74 -24.88 -22.73
N SER A 29 -57.41 -25.31 -21.48
CA SER A 29 -58.32 -25.77 -20.38
C SER A 29 -58.56 -27.26 -20.02
N SER A 30 -58.92 -27.44 -18.72
CA SER A 30 -59.44 -28.64 -17.99
C SER A 30 -58.41 -29.71 -17.52
N SER A 31 -58.61 -30.49 -16.43
CA SER A 31 -59.28 -30.31 -15.12
C SER A 31 -59.13 -31.58 -14.24
N ALA A 32 -58.94 -31.49 -12.91
CA ALA A 32 -59.43 -32.46 -11.88
C ALA A 32 -58.91 -32.13 -10.45
N SER A 33 -59.55 -32.66 -9.41
CA SER A 33 -59.39 -32.31 -7.98
C SER A 33 -59.39 -33.55 -7.06
N ILE A 34 -58.98 -33.43 -5.78
CA ILE A 34 -59.55 -34.11 -4.59
C ILE A 34 -58.90 -33.65 -3.23
N THR A 35 -59.71 -33.70 -2.18
CA THR A 35 -59.64 -33.36 -0.71
C THR A 35 -58.30 -33.42 0.09
N GLY A 36 -58.16 -32.81 1.28
CA GLY A 36 -59.05 -31.92 2.08
C GLY A 36 -58.64 -31.66 3.56
N SER A 37 -59.29 -30.66 4.21
CA SER A 37 -59.39 -30.29 5.66
C SER A 37 -58.12 -30.17 6.56
N SER A 38 -57.96 -29.16 7.43
CA SER A 38 -58.90 -28.15 8.00
C SER A 38 -58.12 -26.85 8.37
N LYS A 39 -58.59 -25.80 9.09
CA LYS A 39 -59.74 -25.59 10.02
C LYS A 39 -60.30 -24.14 9.92
N LYS A 40 -60.34 -23.32 10.99
CA LYS A 40 -60.88 -21.93 11.09
C LYS A 40 -60.09 -21.13 12.17
N SER A 41 -60.08 -19.80 12.29
CA SER A 41 -61.07 -18.71 12.06
C SER A 41 -60.39 -17.36 11.72
N ALA A 42 -60.90 -16.33 11.03
CA ALA A 42 -62.21 -15.85 10.55
C ALA A 42 -62.75 -14.56 11.24
N GLN A 43 -62.67 -13.40 10.58
CA GLN A 43 -63.67 -12.30 10.63
C GLN A 43 -63.59 -11.37 9.38
N LYS A 44 -64.69 -10.66 9.08
CA LYS A 44 -64.96 -9.82 7.87
C LYS A 44 -64.90 -8.30 8.25
N ARG A 45 -65.06 -7.25 7.42
CA ARG A 45 -65.87 -7.06 6.18
C ARG A 45 -65.63 -5.67 5.48
N LYS A 46 -65.52 -5.67 4.14
CA LYS A 46 -65.98 -4.69 3.08
C LYS A 46 -65.82 -3.13 3.13
N LYS A 47 -65.23 -2.63 2.01
CA LYS A 47 -65.39 -1.40 1.16
C LYS A 47 -66.86 -0.99 0.76
N PRO A 48 -67.18 0.06 -0.08
CA PRO A 48 -66.45 1.28 -0.58
C PRO A 48 -67.28 2.62 -0.83
N ALA A 49 -66.60 3.67 -1.37
CA ALA A 49 -67.00 4.63 -2.45
C ALA A 49 -67.75 6.00 -2.23
N THR A 50 -67.42 6.93 -3.16
CA THR A 50 -67.67 8.40 -3.37
C THR A 50 -69.02 8.76 -4.08
N PRO A 51 -69.50 10.06 -4.23
CA PRO A 51 -68.97 11.05 -5.23
C PRO A 51 -69.25 12.61 -5.13
N THR A 52 -68.52 13.39 -5.97
CA THR A 52 -68.82 14.67 -6.75
C THR A 52 -69.26 16.05 -6.15
N GLU A 53 -68.44 17.10 -6.40
CA GLU A 53 -68.59 18.38 -7.20
C GLU A 53 -69.95 19.15 -7.39
N PRO A 54 -70.05 20.41 -7.96
CA PRO A 54 -69.08 21.30 -8.70
C PRO A 54 -69.12 22.87 -8.51
N SER A 55 -68.24 23.60 -9.26
CA SER A 55 -68.48 24.89 -10.02
C SER A 55 -67.95 26.30 -9.57
N SER A 56 -67.81 27.21 -10.58
CA SER A 56 -66.94 28.43 -10.69
C SER A 56 -67.71 29.80 -10.71
N PRO A 57 -67.10 31.02 -10.92
CA PRO A 57 -66.69 31.57 -12.27
C PRO A 57 -65.54 32.65 -12.30
N ALA A 58 -65.36 33.35 -13.47
CA ALA A 58 -64.23 34.24 -13.89
C ALA A 58 -64.33 35.76 -13.51
N THR A 59 -63.47 36.75 -13.86
CA THR A 59 -63.14 37.28 -15.24
C THR A 59 -62.11 38.48 -15.29
N LYS A 60 -61.30 38.60 -16.39
CA LYS A 60 -60.81 39.79 -17.20
C LYS A 60 -60.01 41.04 -16.67
N ALA A 61 -58.93 41.37 -17.44
CA ALA A 61 -58.38 42.69 -17.91
C ALA A 61 -57.79 43.72 -16.88
N SER A 62 -56.91 44.72 -17.18
CA SER A 62 -56.55 45.48 -18.42
C SER A 62 -55.12 46.12 -18.43
N LYS A 63 -54.72 46.74 -19.55
CA LYS A 63 -53.46 47.47 -19.91
C LYS A 63 -53.03 48.67 -19.03
N MET A 64 -51.74 49.09 -19.10
CA MET A 64 -51.33 50.38 -19.73
C MET A 64 -49.79 50.51 -19.99
N GLU A 65 -49.45 51.30 -21.02
CA GLU A 65 -48.09 51.73 -21.43
C GLU A 65 -47.59 52.92 -20.56
N VAL A 66 -46.35 53.42 -20.60
CA VAL A 66 -45.70 54.31 -21.61
C VAL A 66 -44.22 54.43 -21.18
N ASN A 67 -43.22 54.04 -21.98
CA ASN A 67 -42.54 54.73 -23.10
C ASN A 67 -41.52 55.82 -22.69
N GLY A 68 -40.33 55.82 -23.31
CA GLY A 68 -39.22 56.72 -22.98
C GLY A 68 -37.89 56.39 -23.67
N GLU A 69 -37.74 56.85 -24.92
CA GLU A 69 -36.48 56.84 -25.70
C GLU A 69 -35.45 57.84 -25.09
N GLN A 70 -34.18 58.03 -25.52
CA GLN A 70 -33.60 57.87 -26.86
C GLN A 70 -32.04 57.88 -26.86
N LYS A 71 -31.49 57.44 -28.00
CA LYS A 71 -30.08 57.32 -28.45
C LYS A 71 -29.13 58.49 -28.10
N SER A 72 -27.82 58.20 -27.98
CA SER A 72 -26.80 58.66 -28.96
C SER A 72 -25.36 58.15 -28.73
N VAL A 73 -24.64 58.05 -29.83
CA VAL A 73 -23.19 57.78 -30.06
C VAL A 73 -22.70 59.09 -30.73
N PRO A 74 -21.45 59.64 -30.56
CA PRO A 74 -20.24 58.95 -31.02
C PRO A 74 -18.85 59.37 -30.46
N GLU A 75 -17.83 58.79 -31.11
CA GLU A 75 -16.50 59.34 -31.46
C GLU A 75 -15.24 59.14 -30.59
N GLN A 76 -14.22 58.61 -31.28
CA GLN A 76 -12.78 58.74 -31.03
C GLN A 76 -12.23 59.99 -31.77
N PRO A 77 -11.04 60.53 -31.42
CA PRO A 77 -9.86 60.17 -32.23
C PRO A 77 -8.46 60.29 -31.56
N SER A 78 -7.61 59.27 -31.80
CA SER A 78 -6.15 59.43 -32.04
C SER A 78 -5.26 59.94 -30.86
N SER A 79 -3.92 59.94 -30.87
CA SER A 79 -2.92 59.54 -31.87
C SER A 79 -1.56 59.17 -31.20
N SER A 80 -0.62 58.73 -32.04
CA SER A 80 0.85 58.86 -31.95
C SER A 80 1.66 57.58 -31.72
N SER A 81 2.81 57.54 -32.38
CA SER A 81 3.53 56.32 -32.75
C SER A 81 5.04 56.53 -32.68
N LYS A 82 5.82 55.45 -32.54
CA LYS A 82 7.25 55.46 -32.89
C LYS A 82 7.77 54.09 -33.34
N LYS A 83 8.67 54.16 -34.33
CA LYS A 83 9.32 53.11 -35.13
C LYS A 83 10.33 52.29 -34.29
N GLN A 84 10.56 50.98 -34.44
CA GLN A 84 10.76 50.06 -35.61
C GLN A 84 12.26 49.81 -35.92
N LYS A 85 12.71 48.55 -35.77
CA LYS A 85 13.84 47.80 -36.40
C LYS A 85 13.99 46.48 -35.62
N LYS A 86 13.67 45.27 -36.12
CA LYS A 86 13.95 44.56 -37.39
C LYS A 86 15.42 44.16 -37.56
N LYS A 87 15.69 42.86 -37.38
CA LYS A 87 16.67 42.09 -38.17
C LYS A 87 16.19 40.63 -38.30
N GLN A 88 16.50 40.01 -39.43
CA GLN A 88 15.97 38.72 -39.88
C GLN A 88 17.04 37.60 -39.77
N SER A 89 16.55 36.36 -39.77
CA SER A 89 17.18 35.08 -40.17
C SER A 89 17.73 35.12 -41.63
N PRO A 90 18.25 34.04 -42.30
CA PRO A 90 18.14 32.60 -42.00
C PRO A 90 19.38 31.68 -42.30
N GLU A 91 19.19 30.37 -42.05
CA GLU A 91 19.61 29.15 -42.80
C GLU A 91 20.93 29.03 -43.61
N GLY A 92 21.48 27.79 -43.66
CA GLY A 92 22.13 27.28 -44.88
C GLY A 92 23.27 26.26 -44.74
N LYS A 93 23.02 25.00 -45.13
CA LYS A 93 23.93 23.83 -45.24
C LYS A 93 25.31 24.06 -45.91
N GLU A 94 26.32 23.27 -45.51
CA GLU A 94 27.21 22.57 -46.48
C GLU A 94 27.92 21.32 -45.89
N THR A 95 28.62 20.54 -46.73
CA THR A 95 28.98 19.11 -46.53
C THR A 95 30.49 18.78 -46.63
N THR A 96 30.86 17.52 -46.31
CA THR A 96 32.19 16.86 -46.50
C THR A 96 33.27 17.22 -45.44
N THR A 97 34.28 16.39 -45.09
CA THR A 97 34.79 15.10 -45.63
C THR A 97 35.41 14.21 -44.51
N LYS A 98 35.62 12.90 -44.77
CA LYS A 98 36.29 11.94 -43.86
C LYS A 98 37.77 12.29 -43.55
N LYS A 99 38.24 11.93 -42.34
CA LYS A 99 39.62 11.45 -42.13
C LYS A 99 39.72 10.45 -40.96
N GLN A 100 40.23 9.25 -41.22
CA GLN A 100 40.47 8.24 -40.19
C GLN A 100 41.72 8.55 -39.36
N LYS A 101 41.70 8.16 -38.08
CA LYS A 101 42.92 7.83 -37.32
C LYS A 101 42.57 6.74 -36.30
N ALA A 102 43.27 5.61 -36.36
CA ALA A 102 43.15 4.53 -35.40
C ALA A 102 44.19 4.70 -34.27
N ALA A 103 43.79 4.43 -33.02
CA ALA A 103 44.66 3.90 -31.95
C ALA A 103 43.87 3.75 -30.62
N GLY A 104 44.08 2.64 -29.91
CA GLY A 104 43.84 2.54 -28.47
C GLY A 104 42.50 1.92 -28.04
N SER A 105 42.48 0.59 -27.93
CA SER A 105 41.46 -0.13 -27.17
C SER A 105 41.55 0.23 -25.68
N LYS A 106 40.64 1.09 -25.21
CA LYS A 106 40.33 1.25 -23.79
C LYS A 106 39.06 0.46 -23.49
N GLN A 107 39.12 -0.47 -22.55
CA GLN A 107 37.91 -1.01 -21.93
C GLN A 107 37.14 0.16 -21.31
N ALA A 108 35.93 0.41 -21.81
CA ALA A 108 34.99 1.30 -21.16
C ALA A 108 34.36 0.51 -20.01
N VAL A 109 34.59 0.95 -18.77
CA VAL A 109 33.91 0.42 -17.58
C VAL A 109 32.52 1.05 -17.55
N PHE A 110 31.47 0.24 -17.67
CA PHE A 110 30.09 0.73 -17.74
C PHE A 110 29.45 0.79 -16.35
N HIS A 111 29.80 1.83 -15.59
CA HIS A 111 29.19 2.05 -14.28
C HIS A 111 27.67 2.22 -14.35
N ILE A 112 26.93 1.21 -13.89
CA ILE A 112 25.55 1.37 -13.43
C ILE A 112 25.55 2.40 -12.30
N LYS A 113 24.95 3.56 -12.55
CA LYS A 113 24.99 4.69 -11.60
C LYS A 113 23.98 4.49 -10.49
N LEU A 114 24.48 4.08 -9.32
CA LEU A 114 23.77 4.18 -8.05
C LEU A 114 23.56 5.65 -7.66
N TYR A 115 22.41 6.21 -8.04
CA TYR A 115 21.98 7.53 -7.56
C TYR A 115 21.34 7.40 -6.18
N SER A 116 22.09 7.73 -5.12
CA SER A 116 21.49 8.05 -3.82
C SER A 116 20.71 9.37 -3.92
N ALA A 117 19.48 9.42 -3.39
CA ALA A 117 18.59 10.56 -3.47
C ALA A 117 19.24 11.90 -3.01
N PRO A 118 18.86 13.05 -3.60
CA PRO A 118 19.36 14.35 -3.18
C PRO A 118 18.90 14.69 -1.75
N LYS A 119 19.78 15.33 -0.99
CA LYS A 119 19.50 15.76 0.39
C LYS A 119 18.34 16.76 0.44
N GLN A 120 17.35 16.50 1.29
CA GLN A 120 16.41 17.55 1.70
C GLN A 120 17.10 18.65 2.54
N PRO A 121 16.63 19.91 2.46
CA PRO A 121 16.90 20.92 3.48
C PRO A 121 16.22 20.53 4.80
N THR A 122 16.81 20.93 5.92
CA THR A 122 16.35 20.61 7.28
C THR A 122 14.90 21.00 7.54
N ALA A 123 14.10 20.07 8.06
CA ALA A 123 12.71 20.30 8.43
C ALA A 123 12.57 21.38 9.51
N THR A 124 11.85 22.45 9.19
CA THR A 124 11.38 23.44 10.17
C THR A 124 10.21 22.84 10.95
N THR A 125 10.25 22.92 12.28
CA THR A 125 9.25 22.36 13.21
C THR A 125 7.81 22.75 12.87
N THR A 126 6.91 21.76 12.91
CA THR A 126 5.45 21.91 12.74
C THR A 126 4.80 22.67 13.88
N ALA A 127 4.82 24.01 13.79
CA ALA A 127 4.05 24.92 14.64
C ALA A 127 3.37 26.06 13.85
N ALA A 128 3.23 25.91 12.52
CA ALA A 128 2.90 27.00 11.62
C ALA A 128 1.81 26.71 10.56
N ILE A 129 0.98 25.67 10.73
CA ILE A 129 -0.23 25.45 9.90
C ILE A 129 -1.48 25.23 10.79
N GLU A 130 -1.71 26.14 11.73
CA GLU A 130 -3.02 26.24 12.41
C GLU A 130 -3.45 27.68 12.69
N LYS A 131 -3.16 28.60 11.76
CA LYS A 131 -3.56 30.02 11.84
C LYS A 131 -3.99 30.63 10.52
N LYS A 132 -4.88 29.95 9.77
CA LYS A 132 -5.54 30.56 8.59
C LYS A 132 -6.94 30.04 8.23
N LYS A 133 -7.80 29.74 9.22
CA LYS A 133 -9.24 29.49 8.97
C LYS A 133 -10.21 29.86 10.12
N ARG A 134 -10.01 31.02 10.76
CA ARG A 134 -11.07 31.64 11.60
C ARG A 134 -10.89 33.16 11.78
N ALA A 135 -11.42 33.95 10.84
CA ALA A 135 -11.67 35.39 11.00
C ALA A 135 -12.63 35.92 9.93
N LYS A 136 -13.95 35.78 10.14
CA LYS A 136 -14.95 36.65 9.50
C LYS A 136 -16.18 36.84 10.38
N LYS A 137 -16.01 37.61 11.45
CA LYS A 137 -17.03 38.51 12.02
C LYS A 137 -16.36 39.47 13.01
N GLN A 138 -16.59 40.76 12.79
CA GLN A 138 -17.14 41.73 13.75
C GLN A 138 -16.50 41.82 15.17
N THR A 139 -16.14 42.98 15.70
CA THR A 139 -15.92 44.33 15.12
C THR A 139 -15.05 45.12 16.11
N ALA A 140 -14.57 46.30 15.75
CA ALA A 140 -13.73 47.12 16.62
C ALA A 140 -14.38 47.44 17.99
N ASN A 141 -13.55 47.49 19.04
CA ASN A 141 -13.56 48.66 19.93
C ASN A 141 -12.19 48.87 20.60
N THR A 142 -11.86 50.14 20.76
CA THR A 142 -10.56 50.67 21.22
C THR A 142 -10.43 50.68 22.75
N ALA A 143 -9.21 50.51 23.24
CA ALA A 143 -8.78 50.93 24.58
C ALA A 143 -8.48 52.46 24.59
N PRO A 144 -7.94 53.09 25.65
CA PRO A 144 -7.75 52.63 27.04
C PRO A 144 -8.24 53.65 28.11
N ALA A 145 -8.25 53.25 29.38
CA ALA A 145 -8.11 54.15 30.53
C ALA A 145 -7.41 53.38 31.67
N GLY A 146 -6.58 54.07 32.47
CA GLY A 146 -5.81 53.45 33.56
C GLY A 146 -6.05 54.12 34.92
N THR A 147 -5.11 53.82 35.84
CA THR A 147 -4.95 54.33 37.22
C THR A 147 -5.96 53.85 38.28
N GLY A 148 -5.48 53.53 39.50
CA GLY A 148 -6.34 53.28 40.67
C GLY A 148 -5.98 52.13 41.62
N THR A 149 -4.84 52.17 42.31
CA THR A 149 -4.68 51.63 43.69
C THR A 149 -5.35 52.59 44.70
N PRO A 150 -5.66 52.26 46.00
CA PRO A 150 -4.93 51.32 46.89
C PRO A 150 -5.75 50.57 48.01
N ASN A 151 -5.02 49.84 48.89
CA ASN A 151 -5.39 49.29 50.23
C ASN A 151 -6.53 48.23 50.27
N GLY A 152 -6.57 47.18 51.11
CA GLY A 152 -5.73 46.60 52.19
C GLY A 152 -6.49 45.38 52.79
N THR A 153 -6.15 44.67 53.89
CA THR A 153 -4.99 44.62 54.81
C THR A 153 -5.07 43.33 55.67
N GLN A 154 -3.95 42.82 56.24
CA GLN A 154 -3.87 41.80 57.33
C GLN A 154 -4.29 40.34 56.97
N SER A 155 -3.76 39.25 57.55
CA SER A 155 -2.76 39.04 58.63
C SER A 155 -1.96 37.71 58.44
N ALA A 156 -0.83 37.57 59.17
CA ALA A 156 -0.02 36.33 59.35
C ALA A 156 0.18 36.09 60.87
N PRO A 157 0.69 34.94 61.38
CA PRO A 157 2.09 34.46 61.23
C PRO A 157 2.17 32.91 61.02
N GLU A 158 3.30 32.17 61.05
CA GLU A 158 4.67 32.38 61.58
C GLU A 158 5.78 31.56 60.83
N ALA A 159 7.04 31.60 61.32
CA ALA A 159 8.30 31.20 60.65
C ALA A 159 8.66 29.68 60.76
N VAL A 160 9.71 29.11 60.12
CA VAL A 160 11.19 29.30 60.28
C VAL A 160 11.93 28.72 59.03
N LYS A 161 12.69 29.48 58.19
CA LYS A 161 14.15 29.86 58.22
C LYS A 161 15.16 28.68 58.29
N LYS A 162 16.25 28.54 57.50
CA LYS A 162 17.29 29.45 56.92
C LYS A 162 17.85 28.88 55.58
N GLN A 163 18.05 29.65 54.50
CA GLN A 163 19.29 30.39 54.06
C GLN A 163 20.50 29.51 53.66
N SER A 164 21.14 29.70 52.49
CA SER A 164 21.99 30.88 52.16
C SER A 164 22.08 31.32 50.67
N LYS A 165 22.63 32.52 50.40
CA LYS A 165 22.83 33.21 49.09
C LYS A 165 24.35 33.35 48.79
N LYS A 166 24.88 33.46 47.55
CA LYS A 166 25.03 34.65 46.64
C LYS A 166 25.83 34.16 45.39
N LYS A 167 25.65 34.56 44.11
CA LYS A 167 25.66 35.86 43.35
C LYS A 167 27.04 36.39 42.85
N ARG A 168 27.24 36.37 41.50
CA ARG A 168 27.88 37.36 40.56
C ARG A 168 29.44 37.53 40.42
N THR A 169 29.99 37.16 39.25
CA THR A 169 30.64 37.97 38.12
C THR A 169 31.38 39.31 38.39
N PRO A 170 32.29 39.87 37.51
CA PRO A 170 33.01 39.39 36.27
C PRO A 170 34.50 39.94 36.05
N LYS A 171 35.07 39.77 34.81
CA LYS A 171 36.13 40.61 34.11
C LYS A 171 37.64 40.45 34.56
N VAL A 172 38.74 40.66 33.77
CA VAL A 172 39.01 41.10 32.35
C VAL A 172 40.49 40.88 31.83
N ASN A 173 40.67 40.82 30.48
CA ASN A 173 41.83 41.13 29.56
C ASN A 173 43.21 40.41 29.45
N GLY A 174 43.70 40.37 28.18
CA GLY A 174 45.11 40.29 27.69
C GLY A 174 45.33 39.24 26.57
N THR A 175 45.07 39.49 25.26
CA THR A 175 45.98 40.02 24.19
C THR A 175 47.33 39.27 24.10
N ASP A 176 47.78 38.73 22.95
CA ASP A 176 47.95 39.36 21.62
C ASP A 176 47.56 38.50 20.41
N ALA A 177 47.69 39.05 19.19
CA ALA A 177 47.24 38.46 17.92
C ALA A 177 48.35 38.38 16.86
N VAL A 178 48.28 37.37 15.97
CA VAL A 178 48.58 37.39 14.52
C VAL A 178 47.96 36.14 13.87
N GLY A 179 47.41 36.27 12.66
CA GLY A 179 47.09 35.15 11.76
C GLY A 179 47.51 35.50 10.32
N PRO A 180 47.06 34.79 9.27
CA PRO A 180 46.26 33.55 9.25
C PRO A 180 46.85 32.44 8.35
N ALA A 181 46.41 31.19 8.52
CA ALA A 181 46.52 30.16 7.48
C ALA A 181 45.33 29.19 7.58
N ALA A 182 44.52 29.09 6.51
CA ALA A 182 43.36 28.22 6.49
C ALA A 182 43.76 26.78 6.16
N SER A 183 43.29 25.82 6.95
CA SER A 183 43.14 24.44 6.51
C SER A 183 41.77 23.91 6.98
N VAL A 184 40.91 23.59 6.03
CA VAL A 184 39.55 23.12 6.29
C VAL A 184 39.60 21.64 6.61
N THR A 185 39.32 21.26 7.86
CA THR A 185 39.13 19.86 8.24
C THR A 185 37.69 19.45 7.91
N PRO A 186 37.44 18.50 6.99
CA PRO A 186 36.07 18.11 6.68
C PRO A 186 35.46 17.31 7.84
N LEU A 187 34.38 17.85 8.42
CA LEU A 187 33.50 17.09 9.32
C LEU A 187 33.04 15.81 8.62
N LYS A 188 33.34 14.66 9.23
CA LYS A 188 32.95 13.34 8.71
C LYS A 188 31.44 13.31 8.44
N LYS A 189 31.04 13.08 7.19
CA LYS A 189 29.69 12.61 6.88
C LYS A 189 29.52 11.26 7.58
N VAL A 190 28.66 11.18 8.58
CA VAL A 190 28.05 9.91 8.97
C VAL A 190 27.05 9.57 7.87
N SER A 191 27.47 8.79 6.88
CA SER A 191 26.51 8.01 6.10
C SER A 191 25.85 7.06 7.09
N GLN A 192 24.55 7.22 7.33
CA GLN A 192 23.79 6.21 8.05
C GLN A 192 23.86 4.92 7.23
N ILE A 193 24.65 3.96 7.72
CA ILE A 193 24.65 2.60 7.21
C ILE A 193 23.22 2.09 7.45
N LYS A 194 22.56 1.60 6.39
CA LYS A 194 21.31 0.83 6.53
C LYS A 194 21.60 -0.39 7.40
N GLN A 195 21.36 -0.28 8.70
CA GLN A 195 21.44 -1.40 9.63
C GLN A 195 20.04 -1.96 9.81
N GLU A 196 19.80 -3.15 9.27
CA GLU A 196 18.62 -3.93 9.64
C GLU A 196 18.60 -4.16 11.17
N PRO A 197 17.40 -4.29 11.76
CA PRO A 197 17.26 -5.00 13.03
C PRO A 197 17.88 -6.40 12.88
N LYS A 198 18.91 -6.69 13.69
CA LYS A 198 19.69 -7.94 13.59
C LYS A 198 18.76 -9.15 13.53
N THR A 199 18.77 -9.88 12.41
CA THR A 199 18.11 -11.18 12.34
C THR A 199 18.74 -12.11 13.37
N PRO A 200 17.96 -12.71 14.31
CA PRO A 200 18.51 -13.58 15.35
C PRO A 200 19.24 -14.79 14.78
N GLN A 201 20.17 -15.36 15.55
CA GLN A 201 20.97 -16.51 15.14
C GLN A 201 20.11 -17.74 14.83
N ARG A 202 20.69 -18.61 13.99
CA ARG A 202 20.21 -19.93 13.55
C ARG A 202 19.56 -20.76 14.67
N VAL A 203 18.26 -20.56 14.89
CA VAL A 203 17.41 -21.55 15.57
C VAL A 203 17.13 -22.66 14.56
N SER A 204 17.54 -23.88 14.87
CA SER A 204 17.50 -25.02 13.96
C SER A 204 16.08 -25.56 13.78
N PHE A 205 15.23 -24.86 13.03
CA PHE A 205 14.08 -25.47 12.37
C PHE A 205 14.57 -26.31 11.19
N ASN A 206 15.16 -27.48 11.51
CA ASN A 206 15.49 -28.52 10.54
C ASN A 206 14.19 -29.15 10.00
N ARG A 207 13.53 -28.45 9.10
CA ARG A 207 12.55 -29.04 8.19
C ARG A 207 12.77 -28.43 6.81
N SER A 208 13.61 -29.09 6.02
CA SER A 208 13.50 -28.97 4.56
C SER A 208 12.10 -29.48 4.21
N ILE A 209 11.17 -28.56 3.95
CA ILE A 209 9.83 -28.92 3.52
C ILE A 209 9.92 -29.19 2.02
N THR A 210 10.27 -30.42 1.68
CA THR A 210 10.09 -30.93 0.32
C THR A 210 8.60 -31.00 0.03
N THR A 211 8.22 -30.64 -1.20
CA THR A 211 6.87 -30.94 -1.68
C THR A 211 6.66 -32.46 -1.76
N PRO A 212 5.41 -32.95 -1.83
CA PRO A 212 5.14 -34.36 -2.12
C PRO A 212 5.77 -34.88 -3.42
N ALA A 213 6.18 -33.98 -4.33
CA ALA A 213 6.87 -34.28 -5.58
C ALA A 213 8.42 -34.25 -5.47
N GLY A 214 8.99 -34.05 -4.28
CA GLY A 214 10.44 -34.03 -4.04
C GLY A 214 11.14 -32.70 -4.34
N THR A 215 10.52 -31.79 -5.09
CA THR A 215 11.04 -30.43 -5.35
C THR A 215 11.20 -29.65 -4.04
N ALA A 216 12.33 -28.96 -3.88
CA ALA A 216 12.58 -28.09 -2.73
C ALA A 216 11.67 -26.84 -2.79
N LEU A 217 11.18 -26.39 -1.64
CA LEU A 217 10.20 -25.28 -1.58
C LEU A 217 10.68 -24.02 -2.31
N HIS A 218 11.97 -23.70 -2.24
CA HIS A 218 12.57 -22.52 -2.85
C HIS A 218 12.76 -22.59 -4.37
N GLU A 219 12.49 -23.73 -5.00
CA GLU A 219 12.53 -23.92 -6.45
C GLU A 219 11.15 -23.72 -7.10
N LEU A 220 10.10 -23.57 -6.27
CA LEU A 220 8.77 -23.18 -6.71
C LEU A 220 8.69 -21.67 -6.99
N ASP A 221 7.69 -21.30 -7.77
CA ASP A 221 7.31 -19.90 -7.94
C ASP A 221 6.84 -19.29 -6.60
N SER A 222 7.37 -18.13 -6.21
CA SER A 222 7.02 -17.45 -4.96
C SER A 222 5.53 -17.13 -4.82
N VAL A 223 4.82 -16.89 -5.93
CA VAL A 223 3.36 -16.70 -5.95
C VAL A 223 2.65 -18.02 -5.62
N THR A 224 3.20 -19.15 -6.04
CA THR A 224 2.67 -20.49 -5.68
C THR A 224 2.87 -20.78 -4.19
N ILE A 225 4.04 -20.45 -3.62
CA ILE A 225 4.29 -20.56 -2.17
C ILE A 225 3.33 -19.65 -1.39
N GLY A 226 3.10 -18.42 -1.88
CA GLY A 226 2.12 -17.50 -1.31
C GLY A 226 0.69 -18.04 -1.37
N ARG A 227 0.26 -18.60 -2.51
CA ARG A 227 -1.05 -19.24 -2.68
C ARG A 227 -1.24 -20.46 -1.78
N GLN A 228 -0.19 -21.27 -1.58
CA GLN A 228 -0.20 -22.39 -0.63
C GLN A 228 -0.29 -21.91 0.83
N THR A 229 0.42 -20.84 1.17
CA THR A 229 0.34 -20.19 2.49
C THR A 229 -1.06 -19.61 2.73
N PHE A 230 -1.68 -19.04 1.69
CA PHE A 230 -3.06 -18.56 1.75
C PHE A 230 -4.08 -19.71 1.88
N ALA A 231 -3.89 -20.82 1.16
CA ALA A 231 -4.71 -22.03 1.31
C ALA A 231 -4.66 -22.59 2.75
N TRP A 232 -3.48 -22.61 3.37
CA TRP A 232 -3.34 -22.93 4.80
C TRP A 232 -4.12 -21.93 5.68
N LEU A 233 -4.01 -20.63 5.40
CA LEU A 233 -4.71 -19.58 6.16
C LEU A 233 -6.25 -19.76 6.17
N ILE A 234 -6.84 -20.17 5.04
CA ILE A 234 -8.29 -20.40 4.89
C ILE A 234 -8.76 -21.83 5.21
N GLY A 235 -7.84 -22.76 5.48
CA GLY A 235 -8.17 -24.13 5.87
C GLY A 235 -8.56 -25.04 4.70
N PRO A 236 -8.77 -26.35 4.96
CA PRO A 236 -8.94 -27.35 3.91
C PRO A 236 -10.33 -27.32 3.24
N ASP A 237 -11.36 -26.85 3.94
CA ASP A 237 -12.75 -26.94 3.50
C ASP A 237 -13.15 -25.86 2.48
N THR A 238 -12.30 -24.86 2.24
CA THR A 238 -12.54 -23.80 1.25
C THR A 238 -11.32 -23.68 0.35
N SER A 239 -11.49 -23.97 -0.93
CA SER A 239 -10.41 -23.77 -1.91
C SER A 239 -10.15 -22.27 -2.13
N VAL A 240 -8.92 -21.92 -2.51
CA VAL A 240 -8.56 -20.51 -2.81
C VAL A 240 -9.44 -19.92 -3.91
N ASP A 241 -9.79 -20.71 -4.93
CA ASP A 241 -10.63 -20.23 -6.05
C ASP A 241 -12.09 -20.05 -5.63
N GLU A 242 -12.59 -20.89 -4.72
CA GLU A 242 -13.90 -20.71 -4.10
C GLU A 242 -13.94 -19.49 -3.18
N PHE A 243 -12.88 -19.26 -2.40
CA PHE A 243 -12.72 -18.06 -1.57
C PHE A 243 -12.82 -16.80 -2.42
N MET A 244 -12.00 -16.70 -3.48
CA MET A 244 -11.97 -15.54 -4.37
C MET A 244 -13.30 -15.32 -5.11
N ARG A 245 -13.99 -16.40 -5.50
CA ARG A 245 -15.29 -16.31 -6.19
C ARG A 245 -16.44 -15.94 -5.25
N THR A 246 -16.41 -16.37 -3.98
CA THR A 246 -17.62 -16.43 -3.12
C THR A 246 -17.55 -15.53 -1.89
N TYR A 247 -16.36 -15.23 -1.38
CA TYR A 247 -16.16 -14.55 -0.10
C TYR A 247 -15.42 -13.23 -0.25
N TRP A 248 -14.33 -13.22 -1.01
CA TRP A 248 -13.51 -12.04 -1.26
C TRP A 248 -14.35 -10.84 -1.73
N GLU A 249 -14.19 -9.71 -1.04
CA GLU A 249 -14.92 -8.44 -1.24
C GLU A 249 -16.47 -8.55 -1.18
N GLN A 250 -17.01 -9.68 -0.69
CA GLN A 250 -18.45 -9.99 -0.75
C GLN A 250 -19.07 -10.27 0.62
N LYS A 251 -18.50 -11.21 1.39
CA LYS A 251 -19.09 -11.67 2.68
C LYS A 251 -18.07 -12.32 3.60
N PRO A 252 -18.32 -12.35 4.93
CA PRO A 252 -17.44 -13.02 5.87
C PRO A 252 -17.28 -14.52 5.63
N LEU A 253 -16.11 -15.05 5.97
CA LEU A 253 -15.82 -16.50 6.07
C LEU A 253 -15.38 -16.81 7.50
N LEU A 254 -16.02 -17.79 8.13
CA LEU A 254 -15.63 -18.35 9.42
C LEU A 254 -15.07 -19.76 9.19
N VAL A 255 -13.88 -20.03 9.73
CA VAL A 255 -13.22 -21.34 9.69
C VAL A 255 -12.93 -21.77 11.13
N GLN A 256 -13.74 -22.70 11.64
CA GLN A 256 -13.57 -23.25 12.99
C GLN A 256 -12.75 -24.54 12.89
N ARG A 257 -11.57 -24.58 13.52
CA ARG A 257 -10.62 -25.70 13.34
C ARG A 257 -10.67 -26.74 14.43
N HIS A 258 -11.05 -26.33 15.65
CA HIS A 258 -10.90 -27.16 16.86
C HIS A 258 -9.46 -27.67 17.09
N ASP A 259 -8.45 -26.98 16.55
CA ASP A 259 -7.02 -27.25 16.73
C ASP A 259 -6.32 -26.03 17.36
N PRO A 260 -6.19 -25.99 18.70
CA PRO A 260 -5.51 -24.92 19.41
C PRO A 260 -4.03 -24.73 19.05
N ALA A 261 -3.38 -25.72 18.43
CA ALA A 261 -1.97 -25.65 18.06
C ALA A 261 -1.75 -24.98 16.69
N TYR A 262 -2.79 -24.86 15.85
CA TYR A 262 -2.69 -24.51 14.43
C TYR A 262 -1.91 -23.21 14.15
N TYR A 263 -2.11 -22.19 14.99
CA TYR A 263 -1.42 -20.89 14.90
C TYR A 263 -0.42 -20.63 16.03
N ALA A 264 -0.17 -21.60 16.92
CA ALA A 264 0.63 -21.40 18.14
C ALA A 264 2.11 -21.05 17.88
N SER A 265 2.62 -21.33 16.68
CA SER A 265 3.97 -20.94 16.24
C SER A 265 4.08 -19.50 15.71
N LEU A 266 2.95 -18.83 15.43
CA LEU A 266 2.97 -17.45 14.93
C LEU A 266 3.30 -16.44 16.03
N LEU A 267 2.71 -16.62 17.22
CA LEU A 267 2.83 -15.68 18.34
C LEU A 267 2.47 -16.36 19.67
N SER A 268 3.01 -15.84 20.76
CA SER A 268 2.57 -16.17 22.12
C SER A 268 2.83 -15.00 23.06
N ARG A 269 2.19 -14.98 24.24
CA ARG A 269 2.52 -14.02 25.31
C ARG A 269 4.00 -14.04 25.71
N ALA A 270 4.68 -15.19 25.65
CA ALA A 270 6.11 -15.29 25.92
C ALA A 270 6.96 -14.54 24.89
N MET A 271 6.64 -14.68 23.60
CA MET A 271 7.29 -13.93 22.51
C MET A 271 7.05 -12.42 22.63
N ILE A 272 5.88 -11.99 23.13
CA ILE A 272 5.60 -10.57 23.40
C ILE A 272 6.49 -10.04 24.54
N ASP A 273 6.62 -10.77 25.65
CA ASP A 273 7.47 -10.36 26.77
C ASP A 273 8.96 -10.29 26.36
N GLU A 274 9.45 -11.27 25.59
CA GLU A 274 10.81 -11.27 25.04
C GLU A 274 11.04 -10.10 24.08
N MET A 275 10.10 -9.85 23.15
CA MET A 275 10.16 -8.74 22.20
C MET A 275 10.33 -7.39 22.90
N LEU A 276 9.56 -7.14 23.97
CA LEU A 276 9.62 -5.90 24.75
C LEU A 276 10.96 -5.71 25.47
N ARG A 277 11.58 -6.80 25.94
CA ARG A 277 12.89 -6.76 26.62
C ARG A 277 14.03 -6.50 25.63
N THR A 278 14.02 -7.21 24.51
CA THR A 278 15.13 -7.25 23.54
C THR A 278 15.13 -6.09 22.54
N ASN A 279 13.99 -5.41 22.34
CA ASN A 279 13.84 -4.32 21.37
C ASN A 279 13.43 -3.00 22.04
N ASN A 280 13.71 -1.88 21.35
CA ASN A 280 13.13 -0.58 21.70
C ASN A 280 11.75 -0.45 21.04
N ILE A 281 10.71 -0.84 21.77
CA ILE A 281 9.30 -0.72 21.39
C ILE A 281 8.74 0.54 22.04
N GLU A 282 8.07 1.41 21.28
CA GLU A 282 7.54 2.70 21.77
C GLU A 282 6.01 2.76 21.75
N TYR A 283 5.43 3.44 22.73
CA TYR A 283 3.99 3.74 22.77
C TYR A 283 3.60 4.63 21.58
N THR A 284 2.38 4.47 21.06
CA THR A 284 1.83 5.17 19.87
C THR A 284 2.54 4.86 18.55
N LYS A 285 3.86 4.67 18.53
CA LYS A 285 4.62 4.24 17.36
C LYS A 285 4.44 2.74 17.07
N ASN A 286 4.53 1.91 18.11
CA ASN A 286 4.50 0.46 17.98
C ASN A 286 3.34 -0.17 18.77
N ILE A 287 3.05 0.31 19.98
CA ILE A 287 1.99 -0.25 20.82
C ILE A 287 1.00 0.81 21.27
N ASP A 288 -0.28 0.47 21.22
CA ASP A 288 -1.35 1.18 21.91
C ASP A 288 -1.91 0.37 23.08
N ILE A 289 -2.25 1.08 24.15
CA ILE A 289 -3.03 0.59 25.28
C ILE A 289 -4.42 1.20 25.20
N THR A 290 -5.46 0.37 25.12
CA THR A 290 -6.83 0.83 24.86
C THR A 290 -7.86 0.16 25.77
N SER A 291 -8.99 0.85 26.00
CA SER A 291 -10.17 0.24 26.62
C SER A 291 -11.45 0.78 26.01
N TYR A 292 -12.48 -0.06 25.99
CA TYR A 292 -13.85 0.33 25.69
C TYR A 292 -14.75 0.01 26.89
N ARG A 293 -15.29 1.05 27.52
CA ARG A 293 -16.13 0.97 28.73
C ARG A 293 -17.26 1.99 28.60
N ASP A 294 -18.47 1.62 29.02
CA ASP A 294 -19.63 2.52 29.05
C ASP A 294 -19.88 3.29 27.73
N GLY A 295 -19.63 2.61 26.60
CA GLY A 295 -19.78 3.16 25.26
C GLY A 295 -18.63 4.03 24.75
N GLN A 296 -17.58 4.27 25.55
CA GLN A 296 -16.45 5.16 25.23
C GLN A 296 -15.14 4.40 25.02
N ARG A 297 -14.32 4.84 24.04
CA ARG A 297 -13.04 4.22 23.67
C ARG A 297 -11.85 5.13 24.04
N GLU A 298 -11.03 4.69 24.99
CA GLU A 298 -9.92 5.46 25.56
C GLU A 298 -8.54 4.92 25.10
N THR A 299 -7.56 5.83 24.98
CA THR A 299 -6.13 5.50 24.80
C THR A 299 -5.40 5.83 26.10
N HIS A 300 -4.59 4.91 26.60
CA HIS A 300 -3.85 5.05 27.86
C HIS A 300 -2.33 5.15 27.66
N ASN A 301 -1.87 5.36 26.43
CA ASN A 301 -0.46 5.45 26.05
C ASN A 301 0.29 6.52 26.88
N PRO A 302 1.29 6.12 27.67
CA PRO A 302 2.32 7.04 28.17
C PRO A 302 3.26 7.48 27.04
N ASP A 303 4.13 8.45 27.32
CA ASP A 303 5.23 8.81 26.43
C ASP A 303 6.38 7.79 26.50
N GLY A 304 7.02 7.51 25.36
CA GLY A 304 8.31 6.80 25.29
C GLY A 304 8.24 5.28 25.18
N ARG A 305 9.25 4.59 25.75
CA ARG A 305 9.45 3.15 25.59
C ARG A 305 8.45 2.33 26.41
N VAL A 306 7.89 1.28 25.79
CA VAL A 306 7.11 0.25 26.45
C VAL A 306 8.04 -0.73 27.17
N LEU A 307 7.87 -0.87 28.49
CA LEU A 307 8.53 -1.89 29.29
C LEU A 307 7.52 -2.93 29.78
N PRO A 308 7.92 -4.20 29.97
CA PRO A 308 6.99 -5.25 30.41
C PRO A 308 6.20 -4.92 31.68
N PRO A 309 6.78 -4.37 32.78
CA PRO A 309 6.01 -4.09 34.00
C PRO A 309 4.82 -3.15 33.78
N ASP A 310 5.01 -2.10 32.98
CA ASP A 310 3.97 -1.10 32.72
C ASP A 310 2.87 -1.67 31.82
N LEU A 311 3.26 -2.37 30.74
CA LEU A 311 2.32 -3.05 29.85
C LEU A 311 1.50 -4.13 30.57
N TRP A 312 2.14 -4.93 31.45
CA TRP A 312 1.45 -5.93 32.25
C TRP A 312 0.57 -5.30 33.35
N HIS A 313 0.93 -4.12 33.86
CA HIS A 313 0.06 -3.35 34.76
C HIS A 313 -1.22 -2.89 34.06
N PHE A 314 -1.12 -2.26 32.88
CA PHE A 314 -2.28 -1.87 32.08
C PHE A 314 -3.15 -3.05 31.67
N TYR A 315 -2.53 -4.17 31.29
CA TYR A 315 -3.26 -5.40 31.00
C TYR A 315 -4.03 -5.90 32.24
N GLY A 316 -3.41 -5.86 33.42
CA GLY A 316 -4.02 -6.22 34.70
C GLY A 316 -5.17 -5.30 35.13
N THR A 317 -5.17 -4.02 34.72
CA THR A 317 -6.28 -3.08 34.97
C THR A 317 -7.40 -3.16 33.92
N GLY A 318 -7.33 -4.14 33.01
CA GLY A 318 -8.39 -4.45 32.04
C GLY A 318 -8.26 -3.77 30.68
N CYS A 319 -7.11 -3.16 30.37
CA CYS A 319 -6.84 -2.58 29.05
C CYS A 319 -6.37 -3.65 28.05
N SER A 320 -6.72 -3.50 26.78
CA SER A 320 -6.14 -4.25 25.68
C SER A 320 -4.83 -3.63 25.22
N VAL A 321 -3.92 -4.49 24.73
CA VAL A 321 -2.68 -4.10 24.06
C VAL A 321 -2.86 -4.36 22.55
N ARG A 322 -2.60 -3.35 21.71
CA ARG A 322 -2.51 -3.48 20.25
C ARG A 322 -1.07 -3.22 19.81
N MET A 323 -0.51 -4.10 18.97
CA MET A 323 0.77 -3.88 18.29
C MET A 323 0.54 -3.49 16.83
N LEU A 324 1.15 -2.39 16.39
CA LEU A 324 0.97 -1.78 15.07
C LEU A 324 1.79 -2.44 13.96
N ASN A 325 2.96 -3.00 14.30
CA ASN A 325 3.92 -3.56 13.34
C ASN A 325 4.67 -4.79 13.88
N PRO A 326 3.97 -5.87 14.27
CA PRO A 326 4.60 -7.09 14.81
C PRO A 326 5.66 -7.71 13.86
N GLN A 327 5.46 -7.64 12.54
CA GLN A 327 6.40 -8.13 11.52
C GLN A 327 7.78 -7.44 11.58
N THR A 328 7.90 -6.26 12.19
CA THR A 328 9.21 -5.60 12.36
C THR A 328 10.11 -6.37 13.34
N TYR A 329 9.53 -7.07 14.32
CA TYR A 329 10.26 -7.69 15.43
C TYR A 329 10.05 -9.20 15.56
N LEU A 330 8.91 -9.72 15.08
CA LEU A 330 8.50 -11.12 15.21
C LEU A 330 8.67 -11.84 13.87
N ARG A 331 9.72 -12.68 13.79
CA ARG A 331 10.14 -13.36 12.55
C ARG A 331 9.04 -14.21 11.92
N SER A 332 8.25 -14.91 12.73
CA SER A 332 7.10 -15.73 12.31
C SER A 332 6.02 -14.94 11.58
N VAL A 333 5.68 -13.74 12.08
CA VAL A 333 4.69 -12.85 11.47
C VAL A 333 5.23 -12.23 10.18
N TYR A 334 6.51 -11.84 10.17
CA TYR A 334 7.19 -11.40 8.95
C TYR A 334 7.22 -12.48 7.86
N GLU A 335 7.51 -13.74 8.20
CA GLU A 335 7.50 -14.83 7.23
C GLU A 335 6.12 -15.12 6.65
N LEU A 336 5.06 -14.98 7.45
CA LEU A 336 3.69 -15.07 6.97
C LEU A 336 3.37 -13.94 5.99
N ASN A 337 3.65 -12.69 6.38
CA ASN A 337 3.34 -11.52 5.57
C ASN A 337 4.11 -11.50 4.24
N VAL A 338 5.40 -11.85 4.22
CA VAL A 338 6.20 -11.90 2.98
C VAL A 338 5.72 -12.99 2.01
N LYS A 339 5.19 -14.12 2.51
CA LYS A 339 4.59 -15.14 1.65
C LYS A 339 3.24 -14.67 1.08
N LEU A 340 2.42 -14.02 1.90
CA LEU A 340 1.11 -13.53 1.46
C LEU A 340 1.22 -12.33 0.50
N GLN A 341 2.17 -11.41 0.69
CA GLN A 341 2.35 -10.25 -0.20
C GLN A 341 2.70 -10.66 -1.65
N GLU A 342 3.43 -11.78 -1.82
CA GLU A 342 3.74 -12.35 -3.15
C GLU A 342 2.49 -12.89 -3.86
N TYR A 343 1.46 -13.30 -3.13
CA TYR A 343 0.19 -13.79 -3.71
C TYR A 343 -0.85 -12.68 -3.90
N PHE A 344 -0.96 -11.74 -2.96
CA PHE A 344 -1.90 -10.62 -3.04
C PHE A 344 -1.38 -9.44 -3.88
N HIS A 345 -0.10 -9.45 -4.29
CA HIS A 345 0.57 -8.40 -5.05
C HIS A 345 0.40 -6.98 -4.45
N CYS A 346 0.27 -6.91 -3.12
CA CYS A 346 0.15 -5.68 -2.34
C CYS A 346 0.77 -5.88 -0.96
N MET A 347 1.00 -4.80 -0.22
CA MET A 347 1.51 -4.88 1.15
C MET A 347 0.62 -5.79 2.00
N THR A 348 1.24 -6.74 2.71
CA THR A 348 0.58 -7.49 3.78
C THR A 348 1.00 -6.93 5.13
N GLY A 349 0.08 -6.23 5.78
CA GLY A 349 0.20 -5.74 7.14
C GLY A 349 -0.21 -6.81 8.16
N ALA A 350 0.10 -6.55 9.43
CA ALA A 350 -0.45 -7.32 10.54
C ALA A 350 -0.58 -6.43 11.78
N ASN A 351 -1.55 -6.74 12.63
CA ASN A 351 -1.64 -6.25 13.99
C ASN A 351 -1.83 -7.43 14.94
N PHE A 352 -1.30 -7.37 16.17
CA PHE A 352 -1.76 -8.28 17.22
C PHE A 352 -2.54 -7.53 18.28
N TYR A 353 -3.49 -8.23 18.89
CA TYR A 353 -4.34 -7.69 19.95
C TYR A 353 -4.39 -8.68 21.11
N LEU A 354 -3.92 -8.25 22.29
CA LEU A 354 -3.98 -8.99 23.53
C LEU A 354 -5.00 -8.32 24.46
N THR A 355 -6.12 -8.99 24.71
CA THR A 355 -7.23 -8.48 25.54
C THR A 355 -7.36 -9.33 26.81
N PRO A 356 -7.44 -8.73 28.01
CA PRO A 356 -7.62 -9.45 29.28
C PRO A 356 -9.04 -10.03 29.41
N PRO A 357 -9.31 -10.93 30.38
CA PRO A 357 -10.63 -11.55 30.53
C PRO A 357 -11.77 -10.56 30.80
N GLY A 358 -12.93 -10.80 30.19
CA GLY A 358 -14.15 -10.02 30.43
C GLY A 358 -14.09 -8.53 30.05
N SER A 359 -13.29 -8.15 29.05
CA SER A 359 -13.14 -6.75 28.61
C SER A 359 -13.21 -6.56 27.09
N GLN A 360 -13.38 -5.30 26.68
CA GLN A 360 -13.36 -4.86 25.28
C GLN A 360 -12.33 -3.73 25.14
N GLY A 361 -11.53 -3.77 24.07
CA GLY A 361 -10.46 -2.78 23.82
C GLY A 361 -10.84 -1.65 22.87
N PHE A 362 -11.82 -1.87 21.99
CA PHE A 362 -12.15 -1.00 20.88
C PHE A 362 -13.67 -0.88 20.73
N ALA A 363 -14.15 0.29 20.30
CA ALA A 363 -15.54 0.47 19.92
C ALA A 363 -15.85 -0.31 18.63
N PRO A 364 -17.13 -0.49 18.26
CA PRO A 364 -17.50 -0.88 16.91
C PRO A 364 -16.92 0.08 15.85
N HIS A 365 -16.37 -0.46 14.77
CA HIS A 365 -15.80 0.30 13.64
C HIS A 365 -15.71 -0.60 12.40
N TYR A 366 -15.43 0.00 11.24
CA TYR A 366 -14.91 -0.72 10.06
C TYR A 366 -13.56 -0.16 9.61
N ASP A 367 -12.76 -1.01 8.98
CA ASP A 367 -11.46 -0.64 8.41
C ASP A 367 -11.51 -0.55 6.88
N ASP A 368 -10.42 0.00 6.29
CA ASP A 368 -10.18 0.14 4.85
C ASP A 368 -9.36 -1.01 4.23
N ILE A 369 -9.23 -2.13 4.94
CA ILE A 369 -8.46 -3.32 4.56
C ILE A 369 -9.30 -4.59 4.56
N GLU A 370 -8.85 -5.57 3.78
CA GLU A 370 -9.39 -6.93 3.83
C GLU A 370 -8.75 -7.65 5.03
N ALA A 371 -9.57 -8.08 6.00
CA ALA A 371 -9.10 -8.52 7.31
C ALA A 371 -9.19 -10.05 7.45
N PHE A 372 -8.09 -10.67 7.90
CA PHE A 372 -8.04 -12.09 8.32
C PHE A 372 -7.64 -12.17 9.80
N VAL A 373 -8.61 -12.40 10.66
CA VAL A 373 -8.40 -12.58 12.11
C VAL A 373 -8.01 -14.03 12.39
N LEU A 374 -6.82 -14.23 12.94
CA LEU A 374 -6.26 -15.52 13.36
C LEU A 374 -6.25 -15.59 14.89
N GLN A 375 -7.11 -16.40 15.48
CA GLN A 375 -7.18 -16.53 16.94
C GLN A 375 -6.02 -17.41 17.42
N ILE A 376 -5.09 -16.83 18.19
CA ILE A 376 -3.84 -17.47 18.61
C ILE A 376 -3.96 -18.10 20.00
N GLU A 377 -4.49 -17.36 20.97
CA GLU A 377 -4.73 -17.87 22.33
C GLU A 377 -6.10 -17.45 22.85
N GLY A 378 -6.68 -18.28 23.71
CA GLY A 378 -7.89 -17.94 24.46
C GLY A 378 -9.12 -17.77 23.58
N ARG A 379 -10.11 -17.00 24.05
CA ARG A 379 -11.47 -16.96 23.47
C ARG A 379 -12.00 -15.53 23.35
N LYS A 380 -12.53 -15.15 22.18
CA LYS A 380 -13.10 -13.81 21.95
C LYS A 380 -14.43 -13.88 21.21
N ARG A 381 -15.46 -13.21 21.73
CA ARG A 381 -16.75 -13.05 21.05
C ARG A 381 -16.63 -11.93 20.03
N TRP A 382 -16.73 -12.27 18.75
CA TRP A 382 -16.77 -11.36 17.61
C TRP A 382 -18.22 -11.18 17.14
N ARG A 383 -18.58 -9.93 16.85
CA ARG A 383 -19.85 -9.56 16.22
C ARG A 383 -19.56 -8.72 14.99
N LEU A 384 -19.97 -9.21 13.82
CA LEU A 384 -19.88 -8.52 12.53
C LEU A 384 -21.26 -8.01 12.12
N TYR A 385 -21.32 -6.88 11.44
CA TYR A 385 -22.53 -6.23 10.96
C TYR A 385 -22.34 -5.80 9.50
N GLY A 386 -23.46 -5.66 8.78
CA GLY A 386 -23.45 -5.06 7.45
C GLY A 386 -23.16 -3.55 7.48
N PRO A 387 -22.85 -2.94 6.32
CA PRO A 387 -22.75 -1.49 6.20
C PRO A 387 -24.08 -0.81 6.55
N ARG A 388 -24.06 0.37 7.17
CA ARG A 388 -25.27 1.13 7.56
C ARG A 388 -25.96 1.75 6.35
N GLU A 389 -25.18 2.04 5.32
CA GLU A 389 -25.61 2.63 4.06
C GLU A 389 -24.71 2.16 2.90
N PRO A 390 -25.17 2.16 1.64
CA PRO A 390 -24.44 1.56 0.52
C PRO A 390 -23.03 2.09 0.29
N ARG A 391 -22.74 3.34 0.65
CA ARG A 391 -21.40 3.96 0.49
C ARG A 391 -20.33 3.43 1.46
N GLU A 392 -20.72 2.68 2.49
CA GLU A 392 -19.78 2.03 3.41
C GLU A 392 -19.34 0.64 2.91
N GLN A 393 -20.01 0.06 1.91
CA GLN A 393 -19.58 -1.19 1.30
C GLN A 393 -18.26 -0.98 0.54
N LEU A 394 -17.25 -1.81 0.85
CA LEU A 394 -15.89 -1.72 0.30
C LEU A 394 -15.23 -0.34 0.54
N ALA A 395 -15.48 0.26 1.70
CA ALA A 395 -14.96 1.56 2.12
C ALA A 395 -13.46 1.73 1.85
N ARG A 396 -13.07 2.87 1.26
CA ARG A 396 -11.67 3.23 0.94
C ARG A 396 -10.93 3.92 2.10
N VAL A 397 -11.60 4.11 3.25
CA VAL A 397 -11.10 4.75 4.48
C VAL A 397 -11.80 4.12 5.68
N SER A 398 -11.12 3.95 6.82
CA SER A 398 -11.72 3.44 8.05
C SER A 398 -12.78 4.39 8.61
N SER A 399 -13.70 3.86 9.43
CA SER A 399 -14.69 4.66 10.14
C SER A 399 -14.12 5.36 11.37
N ASP A 400 -14.86 6.37 11.86
CA ASP A 400 -14.76 6.77 13.26
C ASP A 400 -15.25 5.63 14.20
N ASN A 401 -15.02 5.77 15.50
CA ASN A 401 -15.61 4.89 16.51
C ASN A 401 -17.13 5.06 16.54
N LEU A 402 -17.88 3.97 16.36
CA LEU A 402 -19.33 3.98 16.35
C LEU A 402 -19.91 3.65 17.74
N SER A 403 -21.06 4.23 18.05
CA SER A 403 -21.88 3.84 19.21
C SER A 403 -22.66 2.54 18.94
N GLN A 404 -23.21 1.91 19.98
CA GLN A 404 -24.05 0.70 19.80
C GLN A 404 -25.39 1.04 19.10
N ASP A 405 -25.91 2.27 19.26
CA ASP A 405 -27.17 2.72 18.65
C ASP A 405 -27.04 2.98 17.13
N GLU A 406 -25.81 3.14 16.62
CA GLU A 406 -25.52 3.24 15.19
C GLU A 406 -25.45 1.87 14.48
N LEU A 407 -25.53 0.76 15.22
CA LEU A 407 -25.48 -0.58 14.67
C LEU A 407 -26.86 -0.99 14.14
N VAL A 408 -26.98 -1.07 12.82
CA VAL A 408 -28.26 -1.37 12.15
C VAL A 408 -28.50 -2.87 12.11
N GLY A 409 -29.51 -3.33 12.86
CA GLY A 409 -29.98 -4.72 12.85
C GLY A 409 -29.13 -5.68 13.68
N PRO A 410 -29.47 -6.99 13.67
CA PRO A 410 -28.68 -8.01 14.35
C PRO A 410 -27.32 -8.21 13.65
N PRO A 411 -26.29 -8.69 14.36
CA PRO A 411 -25.03 -9.05 13.75
C PRO A 411 -25.22 -10.16 12.69
N ILE A 412 -24.55 -10.02 11.55
CA ILE A 412 -24.52 -11.02 10.46
C ILE A 412 -23.66 -12.24 10.82
N VAL A 413 -22.72 -12.07 11.75
CA VAL A 413 -21.94 -13.14 12.39
C VAL A 413 -21.81 -12.79 13.87
N ASP A 414 -22.16 -13.71 14.77
CA ASP A 414 -21.94 -13.60 16.22
C ASP A 414 -21.37 -14.93 16.71
N VAL A 415 -20.06 -14.94 17.01
CA VAL A 415 -19.30 -16.17 17.24
C VAL A 415 -18.26 -15.96 18.34
N VAL A 416 -17.98 -16.99 19.13
CA VAL A 416 -16.80 -17.04 20.01
C VAL A 416 -15.71 -17.78 19.26
N LEU A 417 -14.67 -17.07 18.81
CA LEU A 417 -13.48 -17.68 18.23
C LEU A 417 -12.63 -18.30 19.33
N GLU A 418 -12.11 -19.49 19.05
CA GLU A 418 -11.17 -20.23 19.91
C GLU A 418 -9.82 -20.39 19.20
N ALA A 419 -8.77 -20.76 19.93
CA ALA A 419 -7.42 -20.88 19.35
C ALA A 419 -7.42 -21.82 18.13
N GLY A 420 -6.81 -21.36 17.03
CA GLY A 420 -6.80 -22.04 15.73
C GLY A 420 -7.89 -21.58 14.76
N ASP A 421 -8.94 -20.90 15.21
CA ASP A 421 -10.00 -20.40 14.33
C ASP A 421 -9.55 -19.20 13.49
N MET A 422 -10.13 -19.06 12.29
CA MET A 422 -9.97 -17.88 11.43
C MET A 422 -11.32 -17.25 11.09
N LEU A 423 -11.35 -15.91 11.09
CA LEU A 423 -12.49 -15.12 10.64
C LEU A 423 -12.02 -14.06 9.63
N TYR A 424 -12.49 -14.17 8.39
CA TYR A 424 -12.28 -13.18 7.33
C TYR A 424 -13.53 -12.29 7.18
N PHE A 425 -13.33 -11.01 6.89
CA PHE A 425 -14.38 -10.10 6.44
C PHE A 425 -13.81 -8.96 5.56
N PRO A 426 -14.60 -8.46 4.59
CA PRO A 426 -14.17 -7.40 3.69
C PRO A 426 -14.19 -6.02 4.37
N ARG A 427 -13.43 -5.07 3.80
CA ARG A 427 -13.39 -3.68 4.26
C ARG A 427 -14.77 -3.03 4.21
N GLY A 428 -15.04 -2.15 5.18
CA GLY A 428 -16.40 -1.62 5.40
C GLY A 428 -17.33 -2.53 6.22
N CYS A 429 -16.94 -3.76 6.56
CA CYS A 429 -17.70 -4.59 7.51
C CYS A 429 -17.49 -4.08 8.94
N ILE A 430 -18.58 -3.60 9.57
CA ILE A 430 -18.54 -3.14 10.96
C ILE A 430 -18.33 -4.33 11.88
N HIS A 431 -17.38 -4.22 12.80
CA HIS A 431 -17.05 -5.29 13.73
C HIS A 431 -16.77 -4.78 15.15
N GLN A 432 -17.02 -5.64 16.14
CA GLN A 432 -16.59 -5.44 17.52
C GLN A 432 -16.27 -6.77 18.19
N ALA A 433 -15.29 -6.79 19.09
CA ALA A 433 -14.83 -8.02 19.75
C ALA A 433 -14.51 -7.82 21.24
N ALA A 434 -15.12 -8.66 22.09
CA ALA A 434 -14.91 -8.67 23.54
C ALA A 434 -14.48 -10.07 24.02
N THR A 435 -13.64 -10.15 25.04
CA THR A 435 -13.30 -11.44 25.66
C THR A 435 -14.48 -11.99 26.45
N VAL A 436 -14.63 -13.31 26.47
CA VAL A 436 -15.64 -13.97 27.30
C VAL A 436 -15.20 -13.99 28.77
N PRO A 437 -16.11 -14.09 29.75
CA PRO A 437 -15.74 -14.21 31.15
C PRO A 437 -14.77 -15.38 31.40
N GLY A 438 -13.71 -15.11 32.17
CA GLY A 438 -12.73 -16.13 32.56
C GLY A 438 -11.66 -16.51 31.52
N ALA A 439 -11.70 -15.97 30.29
CA ALA A 439 -10.68 -16.24 29.27
C ALA A 439 -10.12 -14.94 28.67
N HIS A 440 -8.79 -14.86 28.52
CA HIS A 440 -8.17 -13.79 27.71
C HIS A 440 -8.34 -14.09 26.22
N SER A 441 -7.85 -13.19 25.36
CA SER A 441 -7.65 -13.49 23.95
C SER A 441 -6.36 -12.86 23.44
N LEU A 442 -5.64 -13.60 22.61
CA LEU A 442 -4.60 -13.11 21.71
C LEU A 442 -5.01 -13.47 20.28
N HIS A 443 -5.05 -12.49 19.38
CA HIS A 443 -5.20 -12.75 17.94
C HIS A 443 -4.24 -11.88 17.11
N ILE A 444 -3.96 -12.33 15.90
CA ILE A 444 -3.34 -11.52 14.84
C ILE A 444 -4.44 -11.18 13.83
N THR A 445 -4.56 -9.92 13.43
CA THR A 445 -5.28 -9.55 12.21
C THR A 445 -4.24 -9.35 11.12
N VAL A 446 -4.26 -10.19 10.09
CA VAL A 446 -3.50 -9.97 8.85
C VAL A 446 -4.35 -9.07 7.95
N SER A 447 -3.75 -8.02 7.40
CA SER A 447 -4.44 -7.01 6.59
C SER A 447 -3.81 -6.87 5.21
N VAL A 448 -4.64 -6.81 4.18
CA VAL A 448 -4.21 -6.67 2.77
C VAL A 448 -5.14 -5.69 2.01
N TYR A 449 -4.74 -5.35 0.78
CA TYR A 449 -5.59 -4.65 -0.20
C TYR A 449 -5.96 -3.18 0.11
N GLN A 450 -5.28 -2.53 1.07
CA GLN A 450 -5.44 -1.09 1.32
C GLN A 450 -5.17 -0.28 0.04
N ARG A 451 -6.08 0.63 -0.32
CA ARG A 451 -5.93 1.52 -1.50
C ARG A 451 -5.52 0.79 -2.80
N ASN A 452 -6.13 -0.39 -3.02
CA ASN A 452 -5.84 -1.27 -4.15
C ASN A 452 -7.09 -1.62 -4.99
N CYS A 453 -7.95 -0.63 -5.28
CA CYS A 453 -9.15 -0.85 -6.10
C CYS A 453 -9.10 -0.13 -7.47
N TRP A 454 -10.12 -0.34 -8.31
CA TRP A 454 -10.24 0.30 -9.63
C TRP A 454 -10.11 1.83 -9.60
N ALA A 455 -10.58 2.48 -8.54
CA ALA A 455 -10.43 3.92 -8.39
C ALA A 455 -8.96 4.33 -8.15
N ASP A 456 -8.16 3.52 -7.45
CA ASP A 456 -6.72 3.76 -7.27
C ASP A 456 -5.95 3.59 -8.59
N LEU A 457 -6.34 2.62 -9.44
CA LEU A 457 -5.81 2.48 -10.79
C LEU A 457 -6.16 3.69 -11.67
N PHE A 458 -7.43 4.13 -11.68
CA PHE A 458 -7.85 5.28 -12.48
C PHE A 458 -7.29 6.61 -11.97
N GLU A 459 -7.03 6.74 -10.67
CA GLU A 459 -6.31 7.88 -10.07
C GLU A 459 -4.85 7.99 -10.60
N GLN A 460 -4.18 6.88 -10.93
CA GLN A 460 -2.88 6.87 -11.62
C GLN A 460 -3.01 7.04 -13.14
N MET A 461 -3.98 6.37 -13.75
CA MET A 461 -4.13 6.28 -15.21
C MET A 461 -4.58 7.60 -15.84
N LEU A 462 -5.59 8.28 -15.27
CA LEU A 462 -6.20 9.46 -15.91
C LEU A 462 -5.21 10.62 -16.13
N PRO A 463 -4.29 10.97 -15.20
CA PRO A 463 -3.26 11.96 -15.46
C PRO A 463 -2.30 11.59 -16.61
N ILE A 464 -1.88 10.32 -16.68
CA ILE A 464 -0.96 9.82 -17.72
C ILE A 464 -1.67 9.85 -19.08
N ALA A 465 -2.85 9.22 -19.15
CA ALA A 465 -3.73 9.19 -20.31
C ALA A 465 -4.02 10.60 -20.87
N LEU A 466 -4.36 11.55 -19.99
CA LEU A 466 -4.65 12.92 -20.38
C LEU A 466 -3.41 13.66 -20.93
N ALA A 467 -2.24 13.43 -20.35
CA ALA A 467 -1.00 14.03 -20.84
C ALA A 467 -0.65 13.49 -22.25
N THR A 468 -0.59 12.17 -22.40
CA THR A 468 -0.30 11.52 -23.69
C THR A 468 -1.31 11.93 -24.77
N ALA A 469 -2.61 11.82 -24.47
CA ALA A 469 -3.65 12.19 -25.43
C ALA A 469 -3.60 13.70 -25.77
N ALA A 470 -3.26 14.59 -24.83
CA ALA A 470 -3.11 16.01 -25.12
C ALA A 470 -1.94 16.31 -26.07
N ASP A 471 -0.87 15.52 -26.07
CA ASP A 471 0.25 15.69 -27.00
C ASP A 471 -0.05 15.17 -28.42
N GLU A 472 -0.92 14.18 -28.56
CA GLU A 472 -1.32 13.60 -29.85
C GLU A 472 -2.54 14.31 -30.45
N GLU A 473 -3.62 14.48 -29.68
CA GLU A 473 -4.92 14.95 -30.16
C GLU A 473 -5.05 16.47 -30.14
N ARG A 474 -5.07 17.10 -31.33
CA ARG A 474 -5.32 18.54 -31.48
C ARG A 474 -6.63 18.97 -30.78
N THR A 475 -7.67 18.13 -30.78
CA THR A 475 -8.99 18.50 -30.21
C THR A 475 -8.96 18.71 -28.70
N LEU A 476 -8.03 18.06 -27.96
CA LEU A 476 -7.85 18.26 -26.52
C LEU A 476 -7.10 19.56 -26.19
N ARG A 477 -6.38 20.13 -27.17
CA ARG A 477 -5.64 21.40 -27.06
C ARG A 477 -6.43 22.61 -27.58
N GLU A 478 -7.67 22.42 -28.06
CA GLU A 478 -8.53 23.53 -28.45
C GLU A 478 -9.00 24.32 -27.21
N GLY A 479 -9.08 25.64 -27.34
CA GLY A 479 -9.56 26.50 -26.25
C GLY A 479 -11.01 26.21 -25.87
N LEU A 480 -11.30 26.28 -24.56
CA LEU A 480 -12.66 26.16 -24.04
C LEU A 480 -13.56 27.31 -24.56
N PRO A 481 -14.88 27.09 -24.72
CA PRO A 481 -15.83 28.16 -25.01
C PRO A 481 -15.76 29.27 -23.96
N LEU A 482 -15.72 30.53 -24.40
CA LEU A 482 -15.58 31.69 -23.49
C LEU A 482 -16.78 31.81 -22.53
N ASP A 483 -17.94 31.33 -22.94
CA ASP A 483 -19.21 31.30 -22.23
C ASP A 483 -19.45 29.99 -21.46
N LEU A 484 -18.47 29.08 -21.35
CA LEU A 484 -18.63 27.77 -20.69
C LEU A 484 -19.26 27.87 -19.29
N HIS A 485 -18.89 28.90 -18.52
CA HIS A 485 -19.39 29.18 -17.17
C HIS A 485 -20.86 29.65 -17.11
N GLN A 486 -21.47 30.00 -18.25
CA GLN A 486 -22.89 30.36 -18.37
C GLN A 486 -23.78 29.13 -18.60
N HIS A 487 -23.17 27.97 -18.90
CA HIS A 487 -23.86 26.69 -19.14
C HIS A 487 -23.52 25.60 -18.12
N PHE A 488 -22.50 25.83 -17.28
CA PHE A 488 -21.98 24.88 -16.28
C PHE A 488 -21.70 25.54 -14.94
N GLY A 489 -21.68 24.72 -13.88
CA GLY A 489 -21.58 25.16 -12.48
C GLY A 489 -22.89 25.01 -11.73
N ILE A 490 -22.86 25.22 -10.41
CA ILE A 490 -24.00 24.98 -9.50
C ILE A 490 -25.22 25.86 -9.84
N VAL A 491 -25.00 27.09 -10.31
CA VAL A 491 -26.08 28.01 -10.71
C VAL A 491 -26.83 27.49 -11.96
N HIS A 492 -26.18 26.65 -12.76
CA HIS A 492 -26.70 26.11 -14.02
C HIS A 492 -26.77 24.57 -13.96
N SER A 493 -26.95 23.95 -12.79
CA SER A 493 -27.08 22.48 -12.67
C SER A 493 -28.43 21.96 -13.14
N ASP A 494 -29.48 22.73 -12.87
CA ASP A 494 -30.87 22.29 -12.94
C ASP A 494 -31.46 22.49 -14.35
N GLU A 495 -30.84 23.36 -15.15
CA GLU A 495 -31.23 23.66 -16.53
C GLU A 495 -30.38 22.88 -17.55
N MET A 496 -31.04 22.11 -18.43
CA MET A 496 -30.38 21.37 -19.50
C MET A 496 -30.47 22.13 -20.84
N SER A 497 -29.74 23.24 -20.95
CA SER A 497 -29.68 24.05 -22.18
C SER A 497 -29.16 23.22 -23.38
N ALA A 498 -29.51 23.65 -24.60
CA ALA A 498 -29.05 22.99 -25.82
C ALA A 498 -27.52 22.99 -25.93
N GLU A 499 -26.88 24.09 -25.53
CA GLU A 499 -25.41 24.20 -25.55
C GLU A 499 -24.77 23.36 -24.45
N ARG A 500 -25.32 23.33 -23.23
CA ARG A 500 -24.87 22.40 -22.17
C ARG A 500 -24.90 20.95 -22.66
N ARG A 501 -25.97 20.53 -23.33
CA ARG A 501 -26.09 19.18 -23.91
C ARG A 501 -25.04 18.92 -24.98
N ARG A 502 -24.85 19.86 -25.91
CA ARG A 502 -23.83 19.81 -26.97
C ARG A 502 -22.42 19.67 -26.38
N LEU A 503 -22.11 20.44 -25.36
CA LEU A 503 -20.82 20.43 -24.68
C LEU A 503 -20.60 19.14 -23.86
N ILE A 504 -21.63 18.59 -23.19
CA ILE A 504 -21.55 17.28 -22.53
C ILE A 504 -21.24 16.16 -23.54
N VAL A 505 -21.90 16.16 -24.71
CA VAL A 505 -21.61 15.17 -25.77
C VAL A 505 -20.17 15.33 -26.25
N ARG A 506 -19.72 16.55 -26.54
CA ARG A 506 -18.34 16.83 -26.97
C ARG A 506 -17.32 16.38 -25.91
N MET A 507 -17.56 16.64 -24.62
CA MET A 507 -16.69 16.21 -23.53
C MET A 507 -16.60 14.68 -23.44
N ARG A 508 -17.72 13.97 -23.56
CA ARG A 508 -17.73 12.49 -23.55
C ARG A 508 -16.93 11.90 -24.71
N THR A 509 -17.17 12.35 -25.94
CA THR A 509 -16.42 11.88 -27.13
C THR A 509 -14.92 12.17 -27.04
N MET A 510 -14.50 13.21 -26.31
CA MET A 510 -13.08 13.46 -26.04
C MET A 510 -12.53 12.61 -24.89
N PHE A 511 -13.36 12.25 -23.90
CA PHE A 511 -12.98 11.36 -22.81
C PHE A 511 -12.76 9.92 -23.29
N ASP A 512 -13.56 9.46 -24.26
CA ASP A 512 -13.40 8.14 -24.88
C ASP A 512 -12.02 7.97 -25.56
N LYS A 513 -11.38 9.07 -25.98
CA LYS A 513 -10.03 9.09 -26.56
C LYS A 513 -8.89 8.97 -25.55
N LEU A 514 -9.17 9.01 -24.25
CA LEU A 514 -8.13 8.93 -23.21
C LEU A 514 -7.64 7.49 -22.98
N PHE A 515 -8.39 6.48 -23.41
CA PHE A 515 -8.04 5.09 -23.14
C PHE A 515 -7.07 4.55 -24.21
N SER A 516 -5.86 4.22 -23.79
CA SER A 516 -4.87 3.47 -24.56
C SER A 516 -4.23 2.39 -23.69
N ASP A 517 -3.82 1.28 -24.31
CA ASP A 517 -3.09 0.20 -23.63
C ASP A 517 -1.81 0.74 -22.96
N THR A 518 -1.12 1.67 -23.62
CA THR A 518 0.08 2.34 -23.09
C THR A 518 -0.16 3.12 -21.79
N ALA A 519 -1.31 3.79 -21.65
CA ALA A 519 -1.66 4.51 -20.43
C ALA A 519 -2.09 3.55 -19.30
N ILE A 520 -2.73 2.43 -19.66
CA ILE A 520 -3.08 1.36 -18.72
C ILE A 520 -1.81 0.68 -18.18
N ASP A 521 -0.89 0.27 -19.06
CA ASP A 521 0.38 -0.36 -18.68
C ASP A 521 1.21 0.57 -17.79
N ALA A 522 1.35 1.85 -18.15
CA ALA A 522 2.05 2.85 -17.35
C ALA A 522 1.39 3.06 -15.97
N ALA A 523 0.06 3.03 -15.88
CA ALA A 523 -0.63 3.12 -14.59
C ALA A 523 -0.42 1.87 -13.71
N VAL A 524 -0.41 0.68 -14.32
CA VAL A 524 -0.09 -0.58 -13.65
C VAL A 524 1.37 -0.59 -13.19
N ASP A 525 2.30 -0.04 -13.97
CA ASP A 525 3.69 0.19 -13.57
C ASP A 525 3.79 1.08 -12.33
N GLN A 526 3.02 2.17 -12.24
CA GLN A 526 3.01 3.04 -11.06
C GLN A 526 2.43 2.34 -9.82
N LEU A 527 1.37 1.53 -9.97
CA LEU A 527 0.86 0.71 -8.86
C LEU A 527 1.87 -0.35 -8.41
N ALA A 528 2.55 -1.00 -9.35
CA ALA A 528 3.56 -2.01 -9.07
C ALA A 528 4.83 -1.40 -8.46
N LYS A 529 5.24 -0.19 -8.89
CA LYS A 529 6.31 0.61 -8.27
C LYS A 529 5.97 0.98 -6.83
N ARG A 530 4.74 1.40 -6.56
CA ARG A 530 4.24 1.63 -5.19
C ARG A 530 4.38 0.35 -4.35
N PHE A 531 3.96 -0.81 -4.87
CA PHE A 531 4.18 -2.09 -4.18
C PHE A 531 5.67 -2.37 -3.88
N GLN A 532 6.62 -2.05 -4.79
CA GLN A 532 8.06 -2.20 -4.51
C GLN A 532 8.56 -1.32 -3.34
N HIS A 533 7.87 -0.22 -3.02
CA HIS A 533 8.19 0.62 -1.86
C HIS A 533 7.46 0.15 -0.59
N ASP A 534 6.22 -0.30 -0.71
CA ASP A 534 5.38 -0.76 0.40
C ASP A 534 5.77 -2.16 0.91
N ALA A 535 6.35 -3.00 0.04
CA ALA A 535 6.67 -4.39 0.32
C ALA A 535 7.71 -4.57 1.43
N LEU A 536 7.51 -5.59 2.26
CA LEU A 536 8.53 -6.10 3.17
C LEU A 536 9.68 -6.73 2.35
N PRO A 537 10.94 -6.64 2.82
CA PRO A 537 12.07 -7.31 2.16
C PRO A 537 11.84 -8.83 2.08
N PRO A 538 12.38 -9.51 1.06
CA PRO A 538 12.06 -10.91 0.77
C PRO A 538 12.68 -11.87 1.78
N LEU A 539 12.11 -13.07 1.85
CA LEU A 539 12.79 -14.22 2.45
C LEU A 539 13.82 -14.78 1.47
N VAL A 540 15.03 -15.07 1.95
CA VAL A 540 16.00 -15.96 1.29
C VAL A 540 15.91 -17.33 1.97
N ASP A 541 15.73 -18.40 1.21
CA ASP A 541 15.67 -19.76 1.78
C ASP A 541 17.08 -20.28 2.11
N PHE A 542 17.21 -21.15 3.11
CA PHE A 542 18.50 -21.73 3.47
C PHE A 542 19.15 -22.52 2.32
N GLY A 543 18.36 -23.13 1.43
CA GLY A 543 18.87 -23.83 0.25
C GLY A 543 19.24 -22.92 -0.94
N GLU A 544 18.99 -21.62 -0.85
CA GLU A 544 19.46 -20.60 -1.79
C GLU A 544 20.55 -19.70 -1.18
N TRP A 545 20.71 -19.71 0.15
CA TRP A 545 21.47 -18.70 0.89
C TRP A 545 22.89 -18.49 0.35
N ASP A 546 23.66 -19.57 0.20
CA ASP A 546 25.04 -19.53 -0.29
C ASP A 546 25.15 -19.28 -1.81
N ASP A 547 24.04 -19.26 -2.54
CA ASP A 547 23.95 -18.90 -3.97
C ASP A 547 23.56 -17.41 -4.16
N THR A 548 23.31 -16.68 -3.07
CA THR A 548 23.03 -15.23 -3.05
C THR A 548 24.19 -14.43 -2.46
N VAL A 549 24.15 -13.10 -2.58
CA VAL A 549 25.13 -12.19 -1.96
C VAL A 549 25.24 -12.34 -0.43
N TYR A 550 24.17 -12.80 0.23
CA TYR A 550 24.14 -13.01 1.68
C TYR A 550 24.89 -14.28 2.12
N GLY A 551 25.27 -15.14 1.18
CA GLY A 551 26.01 -16.39 1.38
C GLY A 551 27.28 -16.24 2.21
N ALA A 552 27.41 -17.05 3.26
CA ALA A 552 28.62 -17.06 4.09
C ALA A 552 29.79 -17.71 3.35
N GLY A 553 29.51 -18.62 2.42
CA GLY A 553 30.50 -19.31 1.58
C GLY A 553 31.07 -18.50 0.41
N ASN A 554 30.71 -17.22 0.22
CA ASN A 554 31.15 -16.44 -0.94
C ASN A 554 32.66 -16.09 -0.93
N TYR A 555 33.26 -15.98 0.26
CA TYR A 555 34.67 -15.59 0.44
C TYR A 555 35.39 -16.50 1.44
N GLU A 556 36.55 -17.02 1.03
CA GLU A 556 37.48 -17.80 1.84
C GLU A 556 38.55 -16.85 2.41
N PHE A 557 38.56 -16.66 3.74
CA PHE A 557 39.58 -15.91 4.47
C PHE A 557 40.73 -16.84 4.82
N ARG A 558 41.93 -16.58 4.30
CA ARG A 558 43.08 -17.46 4.47
C ARG A 558 44.00 -17.02 5.61
N PRO A 559 44.75 -17.94 6.25
CA PRO A 559 45.68 -17.60 7.33
C PRO A 559 46.81 -16.65 6.93
N ASP A 560 47.11 -16.52 5.63
CA ASP A 560 48.08 -15.58 5.07
C ASP A 560 47.53 -14.14 4.94
N GLY A 561 46.28 -13.90 5.35
CA GLY A 561 45.60 -12.62 5.24
C GLY A 561 44.98 -12.34 3.86
N THR A 562 45.10 -13.26 2.89
CA THR A 562 44.44 -13.14 1.59
C THR A 562 42.97 -13.53 1.66
N VAL A 563 42.15 -12.88 0.83
CA VAL A 563 40.73 -13.21 0.67
C VAL A 563 40.52 -13.72 -0.75
N ARG A 564 39.96 -14.93 -0.87
CA ARG A 564 39.66 -15.56 -2.16
C ARG A 564 38.15 -15.63 -2.35
N CYS A 565 37.65 -15.17 -3.49
CA CYS A 565 36.27 -15.48 -3.88
C CYS A 565 36.16 -17.00 -4.12
N ALA A 566 35.37 -17.67 -3.30
CA ALA A 566 35.20 -19.13 -3.38
C ALA A 566 34.17 -19.52 -4.45
N ARG A 567 33.19 -18.64 -4.70
CA ARG A 567 32.10 -18.81 -5.67
C ARG A 567 32.13 -17.71 -6.75
N PRO A 568 33.13 -17.70 -7.66
CA PRO A 568 33.23 -16.67 -8.68
C PRO A 568 32.12 -16.81 -9.74
N ILE A 569 31.39 -15.72 -9.98
CA ILE A 569 30.41 -15.62 -11.07
C ILE A 569 31.17 -15.61 -12.41
N ASP A 570 30.94 -16.65 -13.23
CA ASP A 570 31.42 -16.77 -14.61
C ASP A 570 30.29 -17.19 -15.57
N GLU A 571 30.58 -17.26 -16.87
CA GLU A 571 29.60 -17.54 -17.93
C GLU A 571 28.95 -18.93 -17.86
N ARG A 572 29.48 -19.85 -17.05
CA ARG A 572 28.92 -21.18 -16.78
C ARG A 572 27.97 -21.20 -15.58
N CYS A 573 27.83 -20.08 -14.87
CA CYS A 573 26.80 -19.96 -13.86
C CYS A 573 25.41 -19.88 -14.50
N SER A 574 24.41 -20.33 -13.75
CA SER A 574 22.98 -20.26 -14.07
C SER A 574 22.30 -19.34 -13.05
N VAL A 575 21.48 -18.42 -13.53
CA VAL A 575 20.87 -17.35 -12.73
C VAL A 575 19.34 -17.28 -12.88
N ARG A 576 18.65 -16.85 -11.83
CA ARG A 576 17.22 -16.49 -11.85
C ARG A 576 16.93 -15.37 -10.86
N LEU A 577 15.79 -14.69 -11.02
CA LEU A 577 15.29 -13.79 -9.97
C LEU A 577 15.10 -14.55 -8.64
N LEU A 578 15.30 -13.86 -7.52
CA LEU A 578 15.08 -14.43 -6.19
C LEU A 578 13.60 -14.80 -6.00
N ARG A 579 12.68 -13.87 -6.29
CA ARG A 579 11.22 -14.04 -6.22
C ARG A 579 10.55 -13.45 -7.46
N ARG A 580 9.33 -13.88 -7.80
CA ARG A 580 8.58 -13.40 -8.99
C ARG A 580 8.35 -11.89 -8.96
N ASN A 581 8.00 -11.34 -7.80
CA ASN A 581 7.67 -9.92 -7.66
C ASN A 581 8.81 -9.09 -7.04
N ILE A 582 10.06 -9.56 -7.12
CA ILE A 582 11.23 -8.94 -6.46
C ILE A 582 11.61 -7.56 -7.00
N LEU A 583 11.20 -7.27 -8.24
CA LEU A 583 11.45 -6.02 -8.92
C LEU A 583 10.33 -5.68 -9.92
N ARG A 584 10.24 -4.41 -10.30
CA ARG A 584 9.41 -3.92 -11.42
C ARG A 584 10.24 -3.03 -12.33
N LEU A 585 10.30 -3.37 -13.62
CA LEU A 585 10.80 -2.49 -14.68
C LEU A 585 9.75 -1.41 -14.97
N VAL A 586 10.18 -0.14 -15.03
CA VAL A 586 9.33 1.04 -15.22
C VAL A 586 10.06 2.03 -16.13
N SER A 587 9.33 2.72 -17.02
CA SER A 587 9.84 3.83 -17.83
C SER A 587 9.44 5.18 -17.21
N GLU A 588 10.41 6.00 -16.82
CA GLU A 588 10.21 7.32 -16.20
C GLU A 588 11.30 8.30 -16.62
N ASP A 589 10.93 9.55 -16.91
CA ASP A 589 11.88 10.62 -17.28
C ASP A 589 12.81 10.24 -18.45
N GLU A 590 12.27 9.56 -19.47
CA GLU A 590 13.00 8.97 -20.61
C GLU A 590 14.06 7.91 -20.22
N LYS A 591 14.01 7.38 -18.99
CA LYS A 591 14.93 6.37 -18.44
C LYS A 591 14.18 5.10 -18.08
N LEU A 592 14.85 3.97 -18.27
CA LEU A 592 14.40 2.68 -17.74
C LEU A 592 14.93 2.52 -16.31
N ARG A 593 14.07 2.14 -15.37
CA ARG A 593 14.41 1.90 -13.97
C ARG A 593 13.86 0.54 -13.53
N ILE A 594 14.61 -0.19 -12.72
CA ILE A 594 14.04 -1.28 -11.90
C ILE A 594 13.89 -0.83 -10.46
N TYR A 595 12.66 -0.81 -9.97
CA TYR A 595 12.35 -0.65 -8.54
C TYR A 595 12.35 -2.02 -7.86
N TYR A 596 12.83 -2.12 -6.62
CA TYR A 596 12.98 -3.39 -5.89
C TYR A 596 12.88 -3.25 -4.37
N HIS A 597 12.54 -4.34 -3.68
CA HIS A 597 12.32 -4.35 -2.21
C HIS A 597 13.37 -5.08 -1.35
N THR A 598 14.46 -5.62 -1.92
CA THR A 598 15.54 -6.26 -1.11
C THR A 598 16.18 -5.32 -0.07
N ASP A 599 16.27 -4.04 -0.41
CA ASP A 599 16.87 -2.97 0.38
C ASP A 599 15.84 -2.20 1.26
N ASN A 600 14.60 -2.72 1.39
CA ASN A 600 13.53 -2.16 2.23
C ASN A 600 13.70 -2.58 3.70
N SER A 601 13.16 -1.78 4.61
CA SER A 601 13.10 -2.14 6.04
C SER A 601 11.86 -2.98 6.35
N ARG A 602 11.87 -3.68 7.49
CA ARG A 602 10.65 -4.24 8.09
C ARG A 602 9.80 -3.20 8.82
N GLU A 603 10.32 -1.98 8.98
CA GLU A 603 9.54 -0.79 9.36
C GLU A 603 9.04 -0.10 8.08
N TYR A 604 7.72 0.09 7.98
CA TYR A 604 7.07 0.58 6.76
C TYR A 604 7.61 1.97 6.34
N HIS A 605 8.01 2.09 5.07
CA HIS A 605 8.56 3.32 4.47
C HIS A 605 9.69 3.97 5.28
N GLN A 606 10.48 3.21 6.06
CA GLN A 606 11.63 3.74 6.79
C GLN A 606 12.70 4.37 5.85
N TYR A 607 12.73 3.91 4.59
CA TYR A 607 13.60 4.40 3.54
C TYR A 607 12.79 4.79 2.30
N GLU A 608 13.36 5.66 1.46
CA GLU A 608 12.86 5.96 0.12
C GLU A 608 12.91 4.72 -0.80
N ALA A 609 12.10 4.72 -1.86
CA ALA A 609 12.03 3.62 -2.83
C ALA A 609 13.39 3.36 -3.50
N ASN A 610 13.84 2.09 -3.47
CA ASN A 610 15.12 1.68 -4.06
C ASN A 610 14.96 1.39 -5.55
N PHE A 611 15.91 1.86 -6.37
CA PHE A 611 15.95 1.57 -7.81
C PHE A 611 17.37 1.47 -8.39
N LEU A 612 17.50 0.84 -9.56
CA LEU A 612 18.65 0.96 -10.46
C LEU A 612 18.18 1.59 -11.78
N GLU A 613 18.99 2.48 -12.36
CA GLU A 613 18.79 2.98 -13.73
C GLU A 613 19.45 2.02 -14.72
N LEU A 614 18.75 1.71 -15.81
CA LEU A 614 19.16 0.76 -16.84
C LEU A 614 19.26 1.46 -18.20
N ASP A 615 20.14 0.94 -19.06
CA ASP A 615 20.08 1.20 -20.50
C ASP A 615 19.11 0.21 -21.17
N HIS A 616 18.93 0.36 -22.48
CA HIS A 616 18.00 -0.47 -23.24
C HIS A 616 18.41 -1.94 -23.29
N GLU A 617 19.71 -2.25 -23.29
CA GLU A 617 20.22 -3.62 -23.40
C GLU A 617 20.10 -4.39 -22.08
N THR A 618 20.53 -3.78 -20.98
CA THR A 618 20.35 -4.34 -19.63
C THR A 618 18.88 -4.51 -19.27
N ALA A 619 17.98 -3.65 -19.79
CA ALA A 619 16.54 -3.83 -19.66
C ALA A 619 16.01 -5.09 -20.37
N LEU A 620 16.51 -5.45 -21.56
CA LEU A 620 16.18 -6.72 -22.23
C LEU A 620 16.65 -7.93 -21.41
N GLY A 621 17.82 -7.81 -20.77
CA GLY A 621 18.32 -8.81 -19.82
C GLY A 621 17.38 -9.01 -18.62
N VAL A 622 16.86 -7.92 -18.04
CA VAL A 622 15.87 -7.97 -16.95
C VAL A 622 14.55 -8.56 -17.43
N GLU A 623 14.05 -8.13 -18.59
CA GLU A 623 12.79 -8.62 -19.17
C GLU A 623 12.82 -10.14 -19.36
N LEU A 624 13.94 -10.68 -19.85
CA LEU A 624 14.16 -12.12 -19.94
C LEU A 624 14.10 -12.79 -18.55
N LEU A 625 14.78 -12.25 -17.54
CA LEU A 625 14.79 -12.82 -16.20
C LEU A 625 13.39 -12.80 -15.54
N ILE A 626 12.57 -11.77 -15.77
CA ILE A 626 11.17 -11.69 -15.32
C ILE A 626 10.32 -12.77 -16.01
N LYS A 627 10.49 -12.93 -17.33
CA LYS A 627 9.74 -13.93 -18.13
C LYS A 627 10.12 -15.37 -17.79
N MET A 628 11.39 -15.63 -17.49
CA MET A 628 11.91 -16.98 -17.25
C MET A 628 11.70 -17.49 -15.82
N TYR A 629 11.52 -16.63 -14.81
CA TYR A 629 11.32 -17.08 -13.41
C TYR A 629 10.16 -18.11 -13.29
N PRO A 630 10.30 -19.20 -12.50
CA PRO A 630 11.42 -19.56 -11.62
C PRO A 630 12.55 -20.35 -12.31
N GLN A 631 12.54 -20.49 -13.64
CA GLN A 631 13.58 -21.21 -14.37
C GLN A 631 14.91 -20.44 -14.35
N TYR A 632 16.01 -21.20 -14.33
CA TYR A 632 17.35 -20.66 -14.45
C TYR A 632 17.71 -20.38 -15.92
N VAL A 633 18.39 -19.25 -16.14
CA VAL A 633 19.01 -18.86 -17.41
C VAL A 633 20.52 -18.94 -17.26
N LEU A 634 21.18 -19.67 -18.15
CA LEU A 634 22.64 -19.77 -18.16
C LEU A 634 23.24 -18.41 -18.55
N VAL A 635 24.24 -17.92 -17.79
CA VAL A 635 24.77 -16.55 -17.93
C VAL A 635 25.21 -16.26 -19.36
N ARG A 636 25.91 -17.18 -20.04
CA ARG A 636 26.34 -17.01 -21.46
C ARG A 636 25.21 -16.80 -22.47
N ASN A 637 23.97 -17.14 -22.11
CA ASN A 637 22.80 -17.02 -22.99
C ASN A 637 22.06 -15.68 -22.83
N LEU A 638 22.50 -14.80 -21.92
CA LEU A 638 21.84 -13.50 -21.68
C LEU A 638 22.00 -12.55 -22.88
N PRO A 639 20.95 -11.78 -23.25
CA PRO A 639 20.95 -10.84 -24.38
C PRO A 639 21.59 -9.50 -23.99
N VAL A 640 22.80 -9.55 -23.43
CA VAL A 640 23.58 -8.39 -22.95
C VAL A 640 25.05 -8.60 -23.34
N GLU A 641 25.78 -7.55 -23.70
CA GLU A 641 27.20 -7.58 -24.05
C GLU A 641 28.07 -7.92 -22.83
N ASP A 642 28.08 -7.07 -21.79
CA ASP A 642 28.75 -7.40 -20.50
C ASP A 642 27.80 -8.14 -19.54
N ARG A 643 27.62 -9.43 -19.83
CA ARG A 643 26.81 -10.36 -19.04
C ARG A 643 27.29 -10.48 -17.59
N LEU A 644 28.59 -10.29 -17.33
CA LEU A 644 29.18 -10.48 -16.00
C LEU A 644 28.98 -9.23 -15.13
N GLU A 645 29.16 -8.02 -15.65
CA GLU A 645 28.85 -6.77 -14.94
C GLU A 645 27.34 -6.64 -14.68
N PHE A 646 26.50 -6.99 -15.66
CA PHE A 646 25.04 -7.04 -15.50
C PHE A 646 24.60 -7.96 -14.36
N ILE A 647 25.07 -9.22 -14.37
CA ILE A 647 24.68 -10.21 -13.34
C ILE A 647 25.28 -9.89 -11.97
N ARG A 648 26.52 -9.39 -11.89
CA ARG A 648 27.08 -8.91 -10.61
C ARG A 648 26.23 -7.80 -10.01
N SER A 649 25.80 -6.83 -10.82
CA SER A 649 25.00 -5.70 -10.35
C SER A 649 23.64 -6.11 -9.77
N LEU A 650 22.98 -7.11 -10.35
CA LEU A 650 21.74 -7.68 -9.80
C LEU A 650 22.01 -8.55 -8.55
N TRP A 651 23.10 -9.30 -8.55
CA TRP A 651 23.49 -10.17 -7.43
C TRP A 651 23.88 -9.38 -6.19
N GLU A 652 24.68 -8.32 -6.34
CA GLU A 652 25.05 -7.37 -5.26
C GLU A 652 23.84 -6.70 -4.61
N LYS A 653 22.70 -6.65 -5.32
CA LYS A 653 21.40 -6.18 -4.81
C LYS A 653 20.50 -7.27 -4.25
N GLY A 654 20.97 -8.52 -4.19
CA GLY A 654 20.18 -9.67 -3.71
C GLY A 654 19.01 -10.04 -4.62
N LEU A 655 18.95 -9.52 -5.85
CA LEU A 655 17.81 -9.67 -6.75
C LEU A 655 17.77 -11.03 -7.44
N ILE A 656 18.90 -11.75 -7.46
CA ILE A 656 19.07 -13.03 -8.16
C ILE A 656 19.77 -14.09 -7.30
N VAL A 657 19.47 -15.35 -7.62
CA VAL A 657 20.18 -16.54 -7.15
C VAL A 657 21.13 -16.98 -8.26
N CYS A 658 22.40 -17.28 -7.93
CA CYS A 658 23.44 -17.65 -8.88
C CYS A 658 24.06 -19.00 -8.49
N ARG A 659 23.79 -20.05 -9.28
CA ARG A 659 24.30 -21.41 -9.09
C ARG A 659 25.32 -21.77 -10.16
N ARG A 660 26.19 -22.74 -9.89
CA ARG A 660 27.11 -23.32 -10.89
C ARG A 660 26.70 -24.76 -11.18
N GLU A 661 26.62 -25.12 -12.46
CA GLU A 661 26.29 -26.50 -12.85
C GLU A 661 27.37 -27.46 -12.34
N GLY A 662 26.96 -28.49 -11.58
CA GLY A 662 27.83 -29.51 -11.00
C GLY A 662 28.14 -29.37 -9.50
N GLU A 663 27.77 -28.26 -8.84
CA GLU A 663 27.74 -28.20 -7.37
C GLU A 663 26.39 -28.72 -6.86
N GLU A 664 26.25 -30.05 -6.75
CA GLU A 664 25.21 -30.63 -5.88
C GLU A 664 25.42 -30.12 -4.45
N THR A 665 24.32 -29.84 -3.74
CA THR A 665 24.35 -29.32 -2.37
C THR A 665 25.07 -30.29 -1.46
N GLY A 666 26.31 -29.95 -1.09
CA GLY A 666 27.17 -30.81 -0.29
C GLY A 666 26.48 -31.23 1.01
N SER A 667 26.21 -32.53 1.14
CA SER A 667 25.75 -33.10 2.41
C SER A 667 26.72 -32.71 3.52
N PRO A 668 26.22 -32.31 4.71
CA PRO A 668 27.11 -31.87 5.78
C PRO A 668 28.07 -33.00 6.15
N ALA A 669 29.37 -32.68 6.13
CA ALA A 669 30.44 -33.66 6.34
C ALA A 669 30.19 -34.48 7.60
N GLY A 670 30.23 -35.81 7.44
CA GLY A 670 29.78 -36.74 8.46
C GLY A 670 30.52 -36.57 9.79
N SER A 671 29.76 -36.55 10.87
CA SER A 671 30.28 -36.68 12.23
C SER A 671 31.04 -37.99 12.37
N GLY A 672 32.37 -37.91 12.45
CA GLY A 672 33.23 -39.09 12.64
C GLY A 672 32.82 -39.86 13.89
N THR A 673 32.33 -41.09 13.70
CA THR A 673 31.92 -41.96 14.81
C THR A 673 33.17 -42.59 15.43
N LEU A 674 33.54 -42.13 16.64
CA LEU A 674 34.59 -42.77 17.44
C LEU A 674 34.11 -44.17 17.85
N ALA A 675 34.68 -45.20 17.22
CA ALA A 675 34.39 -46.59 17.54
C ALA A 675 34.95 -46.95 18.92
N SER A 676 34.08 -47.40 19.83
CA SER A 676 34.48 -47.95 21.12
C SER A 676 35.03 -49.36 20.95
N THR A 677 36.31 -49.56 21.23
CA THR A 677 36.91 -50.89 21.38
C THR A 677 36.81 -51.38 22.82
N THR A 678 35.97 -52.40 23.04
CA THR A 678 36.18 -53.45 24.05
C THR A 678 37.12 -54.50 23.44
N ALA A 679 37.94 -55.29 24.12
CA ALA A 679 38.26 -55.60 25.53
C ALA A 679 39.70 -56.21 25.54
N PRO A 680 40.32 -56.63 26.67
CA PRO A 680 39.89 -56.64 28.07
C PRO A 680 40.62 -55.64 28.98
#